data_AF-A0A9N8DXF4-F1
#
_entry.id   AF-A0A9N8DXF4-F1
#
_cell.length_a   1.000
_cell.length_b   1.000
_cell.length_c   1.000
_cell.angle_alpha   90.00
_cell.angle_beta   90.00
_cell.angle_gamma   90.00
#
_symmetry.space_group_name_H-M   'P 1'
#
loop_
_entity.id
_entity.type
_entity.pdbx_description
1 polymer ?
#
loop_
_entity_poly.entity_id
_entity_poly.type
_entity_poly.pdbx_seq_one_letter_code
_entity_poly.pdbx_strand_id
1 'polypeptide(L)'
;MASKKDDLDDLDINSSDEDSVKAKNRMSRFLSENRKDVLSSDTDEEEEMLLKDPIALARARAHNQLSPQELAQCSQLSRRTDYDADPSQQLMSHLSQTQGVFSQGFASMPPVPVPAQATAHGNTLTQALRTAPLPFTPVLDQAVNLRNWQNHILRMSAGALPLPPGQLDMLQSYENQRALKEAAARKHPETGGRKQPPPVPNVQATEDVTAAPAPAAKKARSRKGKAKVTEEEKKKQSEDREKELIEVAGLIESWNRDYRNNIDCVEEEDIKRKNGSIHQVAKYFVVRRGTQDEKKYDMAIWSNSQLRAFCLKCSIKGGGNLNMYDCRKEIAMWKTMGTMYKATDIPCPQTTLQQQRLNTLMRLVNVCFNKKFVQKFIDLNDAKKRKHYEEAHGGSPIKHFFQEVSSFMNDPCNNAELMVLIPDAFGHIEAFEENGDFNLSDYNQQTEKFCHQHMRDLMKARETCMAKGMKASGSHDSDFWSFATNKTFTRVRKNEAPLPAKAVLYVNVRCTEYPAIDGKFSSMLQDSLKSDSDKAMEGTADAGEKKSSAAKREKAIMERFDNVRDEMKEEQQKTFQQRQQYIAIREEEMKAERRSKGWDEYRQLGREFLLMTEAENPVNDRYKENVAARLRELEAFLGIKKKKTMVIELSSDSSSEDDNNHNNNSSSSSK
;
A
#
# COMPACT_ATOMS: atom_id res chain seq x y z
N MET A 1 46.15 3.23 5.79
CA MET A 1 47.50 3.72 6.10
C MET A 1 47.54 4.10 7.57
N ALA A 2 48.57 3.59 8.26
CA ALA A 2 49.00 3.86 9.64
C ALA A 2 47.99 3.69 10.80
N SER A 3 48.01 2.48 11.39
CA SER A 3 47.89 2.18 12.84
C SER A 3 46.98 0.97 13.09
N LYS A 4 47.61 -0.21 13.16
CA LYS A 4 47.19 -1.51 13.72
C LYS A 4 48.09 -2.58 13.12
N LYS A 5 49.32 -2.55 13.59
CA LYS A 5 50.36 -3.57 13.47
C LYS A 5 50.89 -3.66 14.89
N ASP A 6 51.14 -4.87 15.38
CA ASP A 6 51.43 -5.24 16.77
C ASP A 6 50.18 -5.83 17.44
N ASP A 7 49.99 -7.14 17.23
CA ASP A 7 49.30 -8.11 18.10
C ASP A 7 49.12 -9.46 17.35
N LEU A 8 50.16 -9.95 16.66
CA LEU A 8 50.10 -11.24 15.96
C LEU A 8 51.49 -11.88 15.82
N ASP A 9 52.30 -11.82 16.86
CA ASP A 9 53.52 -12.63 17.01
C ASP A 9 53.40 -13.38 18.34
N ASP A 10 52.70 -14.52 18.32
CA ASP A 10 52.83 -15.63 19.30
C ASP A 10 51.82 -16.73 18.98
N LEU A 11 52.00 -17.42 17.83
CA LEU A 11 51.48 -18.77 17.65
C LEU A 11 52.48 -19.60 16.83
N ASP A 12 53.34 -20.26 17.59
CA ASP A 12 54.29 -21.27 17.14
C ASP A 12 53.51 -22.55 16.79
N ILE A 13 53.30 -22.82 15.50
CA ILE A 13 52.79 -24.11 15.01
C ILE A 13 53.71 -24.58 13.89
N ASN A 14 54.66 -25.41 14.26
CA ASN A 14 55.29 -26.38 13.37
C ASN A 14 54.23 -27.37 12.87
N SER A 15 53.63 -27.12 11.71
CA SER A 15 52.99 -28.19 10.92
C SER A 15 53.53 -28.15 9.49
N SER A 16 54.29 -29.19 9.17
CA SER A 16 54.90 -29.46 7.87
C SER A 16 53.87 -30.02 6.90
N ASP A 17 52.83 -29.23 6.57
CA ASP A 17 51.88 -29.58 5.51
C ASP A 17 52.20 -28.78 4.24
N GLU A 18 52.82 -29.45 3.27
CA GLU A 18 53.08 -28.91 1.92
C GLU A 18 51.82 -28.33 1.24
N ASP A 19 50.64 -28.82 1.62
CA ASP A 19 49.37 -28.38 1.08
C ASP A 19 48.96 -26.98 1.59
N SER A 20 49.36 -26.60 2.80
CA SER A 20 49.16 -25.25 3.34
C SER A 20 50.01 -24.21 2.59
N VAL A 21 51.24 -24.59 2.23
CA VAL A 21 52.15 -23.75 1.44
C VAL A 21 51.65 -23.60 0.00
N LYS A 22 51.15 -24.68 -0.62
CA LYS A 22 50.52 -24.61 -1.95
C LYS A 22 49.25 -23.74 -1.96
N ALA A 23 48.44 -23.80 -0.91
CA ALA A 23 47.24 -22.98 -0.78
C ALA A 23 47.57 -21.49 -0.62
N LYS A 24 48.57 -21.16 0.22
CA LYS A 24 49.06 -19.77 0.38
C LYS A 24 49.67 -19.22 -0.92
N ASN A 25 50.42 -20.04 -1.65
CA ASN A 25 51.01 -19.63 -2.93
C ASN A 25 49.95 -19.45 -4.03
N ARG A 26 48.88 -20.27 -4.07
CA ARG A 26 47.75 -20.06 -4.98
C ARG A 26 47.00 -18.77 -4.68
N MET A 27 46.74 -18.49 -3.39
CA MET A 27 46.05 -17.26 -2.98
C MET A 27 46.89 -16.01 -3.28
N SER A 28 48.20 -16.08 -3.07
CA SER A 28 49.13 -14.98 -3.37
C SER A 28 49.22 -14.70 -4.87
N ARG A 29 49.22 -15.74 -5.71
CA ARG A 29 49.21 -15.60 -7.18
C ARG A 29 47.90 -14.96 -7.68
N PHE A 30 46.76 -15.42 -7.15
CA PHE A 30 45.44 -14.87 -7.47
C PHE A 30 45.29 -13.39 -7.06
N LEU A 31 45.87 -12.99 -5.93
CA LEU A 31 45.86 -11.59 -5.50
C LEU A 31 46.84 -10.71 -6.29
N SER A 32 47.92 -11.30 -6.83
CA SER A 32 48.88 -10.56 -7.68
C SER A 32 48.39 -10.36 -9.12
N GLU A 33 47.61 -11.31 -9.65
CA GLU A 33 47.03 -11.22 -11.00
C GLU A 33 45.87 -10.22 -11.05
N ASN A 34 45.04 -10.13 -10.00
CA ASN A 34 43.95 -9.15 -9.92
C ASN A 34 44.39 -7.71 -9.59
N ARG A 35 45.69 -7.47 -9.34
CA ARG A 35 46.21 -6.14 -8.99
C ARG A 35 46.85 -5.41 -10.17
N LYS A 36 46.97 -6.06 -11.33
CA LYS A 36 47.58 -5.47 -12.55
C LYS A 36 46.59 -4.76 -13.47
N ASP A 37 45.28 -4.93 -13.27
CA ASP A 37 44.26 -4.38 -14.18
C ASP A 37 43.58 -3.09 -13.69
N VAL A 38 44.11 -2.42 -12.65
CA VAL A 38 43.45 -1.24 -12.03
C VAL A 38 44.33 0.02 -12.02
N LEU A 39 45.48 0.03 -12.70
CA LEU A 39 46.31 1.24 -12.79
C LEU A 39 46.84 1.46 -14.22
N SER A 40 45.98 1.97 -15.10
CA SER A 40 46.39 2.83 -16.21
C SER A 40 45.22 3.66 -16.74
N SER A 41 45.21 4.97 -16.43
CA SER A 41 45.04 6.10 -17.35
C SER A 41 44.35 7.30 -16.69
N ASP A 42 45.17 8.32 -16.41
CA ASP A 42 44.89 9.76 -16.55
C ASP A 42 44.05 10.08 -17.83
N THR A 43 43.23 11.13 -18.00
CA THR A 43 43.05 12.43 -17.31
C THR A 43 41.84 13.16 -17.91
N ASP A 44 41.16 13.97 -17.08
CA ASP A 44 40.46 15.24 -17.36
C ASP A 44 39.25 15.34 -18.34
N GLU A 45 39.01 14.42 -19.28
CA GLU A 45 37.84 14.55 -20.19
C GLU A 45 36.51 13.99 -19.63
N GLU A 46 36.55 13.02 -18.71
CA GLU A 46 35.34 12.47 -18.08
C GLU A 46 34.69 13.45 -17.09
N GLU A 47 35.46 14.32 -16.43
CA GLU A 47 34.92 15.33 -15.50
C GLU A 47 34.17 16.45 -16.23
N GLU A 48 34.53 16.79 -17.47
CA GLU A 48 33.80 17.81 -18.25
C GLU A 48 32.49 17.25 -18.85
N MET A 49 32.44 15.95 -19.18
CA MET A 49 31.20 15.27 -19.59
C MET A 49 30.21 15.07 -18.43
N LEU A 50 30.73 14.83 -17.21
CA LEU A 50 29.93 14.70 -15.99
C LEU A 50 29.08 15.93 -15.66
N LEU A 51 29.49 17.12 -16.10
CA LEU A 51 28.75 18.37 -15.90
C LEU A 51 27.71 18.67 -16.99
N LYS A 52 27.84 18.08 -18.19
CA LYS A 52 27.02 18.47 -19.35
C LYS A 52 25.86 17.52 -19.66
N ASP A 53 26.04 16.19 -19.53
CA ASP A 53 24.94 15.24 -19.74
C ASP A 53 25.19 13.85 -19.10
N PRO A 54 24.68 13.60 -17.87
CA PRO A 54 24.85 12.32 -17.19
C PRO A 54 24.13 11.15 -17.89
N ILE A 55 23.18 11.42 -18.80
CA ILE A 55 22.46 10.38 -19.56
C ILE A 55 23.34 9.85 -20.71
N ALA A 56 24.17 10.71 -21.32
CA ALA A 56 25.10 10.32 -22.37
C ALA A 56 26.18 9.34 -21.86
N LEU A 57 26.70 9.56 -20.65
CA LEU A 57 27.67 8.67 -20.01
C LEU A 57 27.06 7.31 -19.65
N ALA A 58 25.80 7.29 -19.19
CA ALA A 58 25.07 6.05 -18.94
C ALA A 58 24.85 5.24 -20.23
N ARG A 59 24.57 5.91 -21.36
CA ARG A 59 24.47 5.26 -22.68
C ARG A 59 25.81 4.73 -23.18
N ALA A 60 26.90 5.49 -23.02
CA ALA A 60 28.24 5.06 -23.43
C ALA A 60 28.69 3.80 -22.64
N ARG A 61 28.40 3.75 -21.33
CA ARG A 61 28.68 2.58 -20.49
C ARG A 61 27.79 1.38 -20.84
N ALA A 62 26.54 1.60 -21.23
CA ALA A 62 25.66 0.54 -21.74
C ALA A 62 26.13 -0.02 -23.09
N HIS A 63 26.69 0.84 -23.97
CA HIS A 63 27.22 0.41 -25.27
C HIS A 63 28.48 -0.47 -25.16
N ASN A 64 29.32 -0.25 -24.14
CA ASN A 64 30.55 -1.05 -23.92
C ASN A 64 30.30 -2.45 -23.33
N GLN A 65 29.06 -2.80 -22.99
CA GLN A 65 28.70 -4.12 -22.44
C GLN A 65 27.96 -5.02 -23.44
N LEU A 66 27.66 -4.51 -24.66
CA LEU A 66 26.93 -5.26 -25.67
C LEU A 66 27.88 -6.06 -26.56
N SER A 67 27.52 -7.30 -26.85
CA SER A 67 28.22 -8.13 -27.81
C SER A 67 28.13 -7.54 -29.23
N PRO A 68 29.06 -7.87 -30.14
CA PRO A 68 29.02 -7.39 -31.53
C PRO A 68 27.69 -7.68 -32.26
N GLN A 69 26.98 -8.73 -31.82
CA GLN A 69 25.69 -9.15 -32.37
C GLN A 69 24.52 -8.25 -31.91
N GLU A 70 24.58 -7.76 -30.67
CA GLU A 70 23.61 -6.81 -30.11
C GLU A 70 23.84 -5.40 -30.65
N LEU A 71 25.10 -5.01 -30.86
CA LEU A 71 25.46 -3.77 -31.57
C LEU A 71 24.91 -3.74 -33.00
N ALA A 72 24.94 -4.87 -33.71
CA ALA A 72 24.36 -4.99 -35.05
C ALA A 72 22.82 -4.85 -35.02
N GLN A 73 22.13 -5.38 -34.00
CA GLN A 73 20.68 -5.22 -33.85
C GLN A 73 20.28 -3.77 -33.48
N CYS A 74 21.03 -3.11 -32.60
CA CYS A 74 20.79 -1.69 -32.27
C CYS A 74 21.04 -0.78 -33.48
N SER A 75 22.06 -1.07 -34.30
CA SER A 75 22.32 -0.31 -35.54
C SER A 75 21.23 -0.50 -36.61
N GLN A 76 20.57 -1.66 -36.64
CA GLN A 76 19.40 -1.90 -37.51
C GLN A 76 18.14 -1.17 -37.03
N LEU A 77 17.98 -1.00 -35.72
CA LEU A 77 16.86 -0.25 -35.14
C LEU A 77 17.04 1.27 -35.25
N SER A 78 18.27 1.77 -35.11
CA SER A 78 18.55 3.21 -35.21
C SER A 78 18.43 3.77 -36.63
N ARG A 79 18.54 2.93 -37.68
CA ARG A 79 18.33 3.36 -39.08
C ARG A 79 16.85 3.54 -39.47
N ARG A 80 15.92 3.35 -38.53
CA ARG A 80 14.46 3.50 -38.77
C ARG A 80 13.85 4.78 -38.19
N THR A 81 14.62 5.63 -37.53
CA THR A 81 14.07 6.78 -36.78
C THR A 81 14.72 8.12 -37.07
N ASP A 82 15.23 8.34 -38.28
CA ASP A 82 15.64 9.67 -38.75
C ASP A 82 14.89 10.00 -40.04
N TYR A 83 13.71 10.61 -39.94
CA TYR A 83 13.12 11.47 -40.99
C TYR A 83 11.99 12.32 -40.36
N ASP A 84 12.23 13.63 -40.29
CA ASP A 84 11.21 14.65 -40.01
C ASP A 84 10.16 14.64 -41.13
N ALA A 85 8.93 14.23 -40.80
CA ALA A 85 7.76 14.50 -41.64
C ALA A 85 6.45 14.54 -40.83
N ASP A 86 5.63 15.53 -41.20
CA ASP A 86 4.34 15.94 -40.66
C ASP A 86 3.31 14.79 -40.50
N PRO A 87 2.76 14.56 -39.28
CA PRO A 87 1.79 13.48 -39.00
C PRO A 87 0.48 13.55 -39.80
N SER A 88 0.16 14.71 -40.40
CA SER A 88 -1.09 14.91 -41.11
C SER A 88 -1.13 14.26 -42.51
N GLN A 89 0.03 13.94 -43.12
CA GLN A 89 0.09 13.30 -44.44
C GLN A 89 0.04 11.76 -44.39
N GLN A 90 0.46 11.14 -43.28
CA GLN A 90 0.43 9.68 -43.15
C GLN A 90 -1.00 9.12 -43.05
N LEU A 91 -1.93 9.86 -42.43
CA LEU A 91 -3.32 9.43 -42.27
C LEU A 91 -4.07 9.37 -43.62
N MET A 92 -3.73 10.25 -44.56
CA MET A 92 -4.35 10.28 -45.90
C MET A 92 -3.78 9.19 -46.82
N SER A 93 -2.51 8.78 -46.63
CA SER A 93 -1.91 7.68 -47.41
C SER A 93 -2.42 6.29 -46.98
N HIS A 94 -2.73 6.11 -45.69
CA HIS A 94 -3.23 4.84 -45.15
C HIS A 94 -4.71 4.57 -45.49
N LEU A 95 -5.51 5.62 -45.72
CA LEU A 95 -6.91 5.50 -46.15
C LEU A 95 -7.05 5.22 -47.66
N SER A 96 -6.03 5.49 -48.47
CA SER A 96 -6.07 5.23 -49.91
C SER A 96 -5.59 3.82 -50.31
N GLN A 97 -4.92 3.08 -49.42
CA GLN A 97 -4.39 1.73 -49.71
C GLN A 97 -5.27 0.57 -49.23
N THR A 98 -6.34 0.82 -48.47
CA THR A 98 -7.23 -0.23 -47.93
C THR A 98 -8.54 -0.43 -48.72
N GLN A 99 -8.74 0.24 -49.86
CA GLN A 99 -9.88 0.00 -50.76
C GLN A 99 -9.56 -0.82 -52.03
N GLY A 100 -8.35 -1.39 -52.16
CA GLY A 100 -7.89 -2.02 -53.41
C GLY A 100 -7.78 -3.54 -53.44
N VAL A 101 -8.05 -4.27 -52.36
CA VAL A 101 -7.74 -5.72 -52.29
C VAL A 101 -8.85 -6.52 -51.62
N PHE A 102 -10.00 -6.63 -52.29
CA PHE A 102 -10.98 -7.70 -52.05
C PHE A 102 -11.78 -7.96 -53.33
N SER A 103 -11.11 -8.48 -54.37
CA SER A 103 -11.79 -9.22 -55.42
C SER A 103 -10.81 -10.24 -56.00
N GLN A 104 -11.32 -11.43 -56.27
CA GLN A 104 -10.66 -12.62 -56.80
C GLN A 104 -10.11 -13.61 -55.76
N GLY A 105 -10.80 -14.74 -55.68
CA GLY A 105 -10.17 -15.99 -55.29
C GLY A 105 -11.01 -16.87 -54.38
N PHE A 106 -12.18 -17.37 -54.82
CA PHE A 106 -12.67 -18.68 -54.39
C PHE A 106 -13.64 -19.23 -55.44
N ALA A 107 -13.16 -20.18 -56.23
CA ALA A 107 -13.99 -21.03 -57.09
C ALA A 107 -13.57 -22.49 -56.88
N SER A 108 -14.58 -23.36 -56.87
CA SER A 108 -14.56 -24.82 -56.95
C SER A 108 -14.30 -25.61 -55.65
N MET A 109 -15.38 -26.19 -55.13
CA MET A 109 -15.46 -27.60 -54.68
C MET A 109 -16.95 -28.03 -54.67
N PRO A 110 -17.25 -29.32 -54.93
CA PRO A 110 -18.56 -29.78 -55.43
C PRO A 110 -19.56 -30.16 -54.32
N PRO A 111 -20.87 -30.26 -54.63
CA PRO A 111 -21.91 -30.50 -53.63
C PRO A 111 -22.09 -32.00 -53.35
N VAL A 112 -22.25 -32.34 -52.06
CA VAL A 112 -22.69 -33.66 -51.57
C VAL A 112 -24.15 -33.52 -51.09
N PRO A 113 -25.04 -34.49 -51.37
CA PRO A 113 -26.48 -34.31 -51.29
C PRO A 113 -27.03 -34.57 -49.88
N VAL A 114 -28.06 -33.81 -49.50
CA VAL A 114 -28.92 -34.10 -48.33
C VAL A 114 -30.30 -34.52 -48.86
N PRO A 115 -30.87 -35.64 -48.38
CA PRO A 115 -32.15 -36.13 -48.86
C PRO A 115 -33.34 -35.39 -48.23
N ALA A 116 -34.39 -35.25 -49.04
CA ALA A 116 -35.70 -34.74 -48.70
C ALA A 116 -36.55 -35.75 -47.90
N GLN A 117 -37.42 -35.22 -47.05
CA GLN A 117 -38.79 -35.66 -46.68
C GLN A 117 -39.14 -34.97 -45.34
N ALA A 118 -40.35 -34.52 -45.02
CA ALA A 118 -41.65 -34.41 -45.69
C ALA A 118 -42.55 -33.54 -44.78
N THR A 119 -43.53 -32.83 -45.39
CA THR A 119 -44.92 -32.55 -44.91
C THR A 119 -45.15 -32.00 -43.48
N ALA A 120 -46.13 -31.16 -43.16
CA ALA A 120 -47.15 -30.36 -43.82
C ALA A 120 -47.89 -29.64 -42.66
N HIS A 121 -48.32 -28.38 -42.84
CA HIS A 121 -49.65 -27.86 -42.45
C HIS A 121 -49.68 -26.32 -42.48
N GLY A 122 -50.25 -25.79 -43.56
CA GLY A 122 -51.50 -25.01 -43.58
C GLY A 122 -51.69 -23.78 -42.69
N ASN A 123 -52.04 -22.68 -43.38
CA ASN A 123 -52.83 -21.51 -42.96
C ASN A 123 -52.02 -20.46 -42.16
N THR A 124 -51.99 -19.17 -42.51
CA THR A 124 -53.06 -18.31 -43.04
C THR A 124 -52.41 -17.05 -43.59
N LEU A 125 -52.76 -16.65 -44.81
CA LEU A 125 -52.48 -15.33 -45.38
C LEU A 125 -53.75 -14.48 -45.23
N THR A 126 -53.63 -13.25 -44.72
CA THR A 126 -54.20 -11.98 -45.25
C THR A 126 -54.42 -10.95 -44.13
N GLN A 127 -54.06 -9.69 -44.42
CA GLN A 127 -54.37 -8.43 -43.72
C GLN A 127 -53.58 -8.03 -42.46
N ALA A 128 -52.61 -7.12 -42.63
CA ALA A 128 -52.73 -5.73 -42.17
C ALA A 128 -51.44 -4.92 -42.45
N LEU A 129 -51.42 -4.21 -43.58
CA LEU A 129 -50.55 -3.05 -43.80
C LEU A 129 -51.15 -1.86 -43.04
N ARG A 130 -50.47 -1.35 -42.01
CA ARG A 130 -50.28 0.08 -41.69
C ARG A 130 -49.65 0.24 -40.30
N THR A 131 -48.71 1.18 -40.23
CA THR A 131 -48.04 1.75 -39.05
C THR A 131 -46.82 1.02 -38.50
N ALA A 132 -45.65 1.36 -39.03
CA ALA A 132 -44.38 1.31 -38.30
C ALA A 132 -43.51 2.50 -38.75
N PRO A 133 -43.07 3.39 -37.84
CA PRO A 133 -42.07 4.40 -38.14
C PRO A 133 -40.67 3.78 -38.06
N LEU A 134 -39.83 4.06 -39.06
CA LEU A 134 -38.39 3.79 -39.04
C LEU A 134 -37.70 4.74 -38.05
N PRO A 135 -36.78 4.30 -37.17
CA PRO A 135 -35.84 5.20 -36.55
C PRO A 135 -34.57 5.34 -37.40
N PHE A 136 -34.31 6.60 -37.73
CA PHE A 136 -33.09 7.13 -38.32
C PHE A 136 -31.89 7.04 -37.35
N THR A 137 -30.75 6.56 -37.87
CA THR A 137 -29.34 6.94 -37.62
C THR A 137 -28.78 7.15 -36.19
N PRO A 138 -27.70 6.43 -35.80
CA PRO A 138 -26.78 6.82 -34.74
C PRO A 138 -25.46 7.34 -35.34
N VAL A 139 -25.44 8.58 -35.83
CA VAL A 139 -24.18 9.23 -36.29
C VAL A 139 -24.00 10.61 -35.65
N LEU A 140 -25.08 11.25 -35.17
CA LEU A 140 -24.98 12.55 -34.49
C LEU A 140 -24.43 12.46 -33.05
N ASP A 141 -24.70 11.38 -32.31
CA ASP A 141 -24.27 11.28 -30.89
C ASP A 141 -22.75 11.10 -30.72
N GLN A 142 -22.08 10.48 -31.69
CA GLN A 142 -20.62 10.39 -31.68
C GLN A 142 -19.96 11.74 -31.97
N ALA A 143 -20.55 12.57 -32.84
CA ALA A 143 -20.04 13.90 -33.14
C ALA A 143 -20.23 14.88 -31.97
N VAL A 144 -21.31 14.75 -31.21
CA VAL A 144 -21.56 15.56 -29.99
C VAL A 144 -20.60 15.16 -28.87
N ASN A 145 -20.31 13.87 -28.70
CA ASN A 145 -19.33 13.41 -27.71
C ASN A 145 -17.89 13.82 -28.05
N LEU A 146 -17.49 13.78 -29.33
CA LEU A 146 -16.16 14.24 -29.74
C LEU A 146 -15.99 15.75 -29.50
N ARG A 147 -17.04 16.55 -29.75
CA ARG A 147 -17.02 18.00 -29.57
C ARG A 147 -17.02 18.39 -28.08
N ASN A 148 -17.71 17.64 -27.23
CA ASN A 148 -17.68 17.83 -25.78
C ASN A 148 -16.32 17.46 -25.18
N TRP A 149 -15.68 16.40 -25.70
CA TRP A 149 -14.34 16.00 -25.30
C TRP A 149 -13.27 17.01 -25.74
N GLN A 150 -13.36 17.54 -26.97
CA GLN A 150 -12.48 18.61 -27.45
C GLN A 150 -12.64 19.91 -26.64
N ASN A 151 -13.88 20.29 -26.28
CA ASN A 151 -14.14 21.44 -25.43
C ASN A 151 -13.63 21.25 -23.99
N HIS A 152 -13.61 20.02 -23.49
CA HIS A 152 -13.05 19.69 -22.18
C HIS A 152 -11.52 19.83 -22.16
N ILE A 153 -10.84 19.39 -23.22
CA ILE A 153 -9.38 19.56 -23.37
C ILE A 153 -9.01 21.04 -23.51
N LEU A 154 -9.75 21.82 -24.29
CA LEU A 154 -9.54 23.27 -24.43
C LEU A 154 -9.75 24.03 -23.11
N ARG A 155 -10.65 23.55 -22.23
CA ARG A 155 -10.85 24.12 -20.89
C ARG A 155 -9.75 23.77 -19.90
N MET A 156 -9.06 22.65 -20.08
CA MET A 156 -7.92 22.23 -19.25
C MET A 156 -6.62 22.95 -19.62
N SER A 157 -6.48 23.40 -20.89
CA SER A 157 -5.29 24.12 -21.36
C SER A 157 -5.26 25.61 -21.03
N ALA A 158 -6.39 26.21 -20.66
CA ALA A 158 -6.48 27.63 -20.28
C ALA A 158 -6.46 27.76 -18.75
N GLY A 159 -5.28 28.08 -18.20
CA GLY A 159 -5.02 28.12 -16.76
C GLY A 159 -5.93 29.02 -15.93
N ALA A 160 -6.11 28.61 -14.67
CA ALA A 160 -6.75 29.29 -13.54
C ALA A 160 -8.28 29.54 -13.65
N LEU A 161 -9.07 28.61 -13.09
CA LEU A 161 -10.46 28.89 -12.73
C LEU A 161 -10.52 29.71 -11.42
N PRO A 162 -11.41 30.72 -11.33
CA PRO A 162 -11.73 31.35 -10.06
C PRO A 162 -12.48 30.34 -9.16
N LEU A 163 -12.11 30.31 -7.88
CA LEU A 163 -12.78 29.47 -6.87
C LEU A 163 -14.26 29.88 -6.76
N PRO A 164 -15.19 28.92 -6.58
CA PRO A 164 -16.60 29.21 -6.35
C PRO A 164 -16.79 30.15 -5.14
N PRO A 165 -17.80 31.05 -5.17
CA PRO A 165 -18.13 31.88 -4.02
C PRO A 165 -18.43 30.98 -2.79
N GLY A 166 -17.66 31.17 -1.71
CA GLY A 166 -17.79 30.41 -0.45
C GLY A 166 -16.66 29.42 -0.13
N GLN A 167 -15.79 29.06 -1.09
CA GLN A 167 -14.60 28.25 -0.78
C GLN A 167 -13.49 29.05 -0.10
N LEU A 168 -13.40 30.35 -0.38
CA LEU A 168 -12.45 31.25 0.28
C LEU A 168 -12.76 31.38 1.78
N ASP A 169 -14.05 31.53 2.13
CA ASP A 169 -14.50 31.62 3.52
C ASP A 169 -14.26 30.31 4.30
N MET A 170 -14.36 29.17 3.61
CA MET A 170 -14.10 27.86 4.21
C MET A 170 -12.61 27.65 4.50
N LEU A 171 -11.73 28.05 3.57
CA LEU A 171 -10.28 28.01 3.75
C LEU A 171 -9.85 28.96 4.87
N GLN A 172 -10.41 30.17 4.91
CA GLN A 172 -10.12 31.16 5.94
C GLN A 172 -10.63 30.73 7.32
N SER A 173 -11.77 30.04 7.39
CA SER A 173 -12.26 29.39 8.62
C SER A 173 -11.32 28.26 9.08
N TYR A 174 -10.76 27.49 8.16
CA TYR A 174 -9.83 26.41 8.47
C TYR A 174 -8.49 26.94 9.01
N GLU A 175 -7.97 28.01 8.41
CA GLU A 175 -6.75 28.70 8.88
C GLU A 175 -6.96 29.33 10.26
N ASN A 176 -8.11 29.95 10.50
CA ASN A 176 -8.47 30.51 11.81
C ASN A 176 -8.55 29.42 12.90
N GLN A 177 -9.10 28.24 12.58
CA GLN A 177 -9.14 27.10 13.51
C GLN A 177 -7.76 26.51 13.78
N ARG A 178 -6.88 26.47 12.78
CA ARG A 178 -5.49 26.04 12.93
C ARG A 178 -4.71 27.00 13.84
N ALA A 179 -4.85 28.31 13.62
CA ALA A 179 -4.22 29.35 14.43
C ALA A 179 -4.69 29.30 15.91
N LEU A 180 -5.98 29.06 16.15
CA LEU A 180 -6.53 28.87 17.49
C LEU A 180 -5.96 27.63 18.20
N LYS A 181 -5.77 26.51 17.48
CA LYS A 181 -5.16 25.29 18.04
C LYS A 181 -3.68 25.48 18.36
N GLU A 182 -2.92 26.15 17.50
CA GLU A 182 -1.51 26.47 17.75
C GLU A 182 -1.36 27.46 18.92
N ALA A 183 -2.26 28.44 19.06
CA ALA A 183 -2.28 29.35 20.21
C ALA A 183 -2.65 28.64 21.52
N ALA A 184 -3.52 27.64 21.49
CA ALA A 184 -3.86 26.82 22.66
C ALA A 184 -2.70 25.92 23.09
N ALA A 185 -1.96 25.34 22.15
CA ALA A 185 -0.78 24.53 22.43
C ALA A 185 0.34 25.32 23.11
N ARG A 186 0.47 26.62 22.83
CA ARG A 186 1.47 27.51 23.45
C ARG A 186 1.15 27.92 24.90
N LYS A 187 -0.04 27.63 25.43
CA LYS A 187 -0.46 28.05 26.80
C LYS A 187 -0.21 27.03 27.90
N HIS A 188 0.45 25.90 27.64
CA HIS A 188 0.85 24.94 28.67
C HIS A 188 2.35 25.06 29.00
N PRO A 189 2.76 25.69 30.12
CA PRO A 189 4.13 25.62 30.59
C PRO A 189 4.41 24.26 31.22
N GLU A 190 5.47 23.60 30.73
CA GLU A 190 6.03 22.38 31.30
C GLU A 190 6.53 22.62 32.74
N THR A 191 5.93 21.92 33.70
CA THR A 191 6.49 21.79 35.06
C THR A 191 7.14 20.42 35.18
N GLY A 192 8.39 20.33 34.71
CA GLY A 192 9.23 19.13 34.81
C GLY A 192 9.83 18.95 36.21
N GLY A 193 9.12 18.23 37.08
CA GLY A 193 9.65 17.73 38.35
C GLY A 193 10.30 16.35 38.19
N ARG A 194 11.63 16.32 38.09
CA ARG A 194 12.46 15.09 38.00
C ARG A 194 12.48 14.37 39.36
N LYS A 195 11.84 13.21 39.49
CA LYS A 195 12.00 12.32 40.66
C LYS A 195 13.01 11.22 40.34
N GLN A 196 14.02 11.09 41.20
CA GLN A 196 15.00 10.01 41.19
C GLN A 196 14.36 8.65 41.51
N PRO A 197 14.90 7.53 41.00
CA PRO A 197 14.45 6.19 41.36
C PRO A 197 14.97 5.78 42.75
N PRO A 198 14.19 5.00 43.53
CA PRO A 198 14.65 4.49 44.82
C PRO A 198 15.61 3.29 44.66
N PRO A 199 16.47 3.01 45.66
CA PRO A 199 17.42 1.93 45.62
C PRO A 199 16.77 0.56 45.88
N VAL A 200 17.37 -0.46 45.27
CA VAL A 200 17.02 -1.89 45.37
C VAL A 200 17.43 -2.43 46.75
N PRO A 201 16.56 -3.13 47.50
CA PRO A 201 16.97 -3.85 48.69
C PRO A 201 17.33 -5.31 48.40
N ASN A 202 18.35 -5.72 49.14
CA ASN A 202 19.05 -6.99 49.15
C ASN A 202 18.18 -8.14 49.71
N VAL A 203 18.37 -9.35 49.18
CA VAL A 203 17.65 -10.58 49.56
C VAL A 203 18.42 -11.29 50.67
N GLN A 204 17.79 -11.53 51.81
CA GLN A 204 18.16 -12.61 52.73
C GLN A 204 16.89 -13.20 53.38
N ALA A 205 16.87 -14.53 53.46
CA ALA A 205 15.79 -15.36 53.94
C ALA A 205 15.82 -15.52 55.46
N THR A 206 14.64 -15.66 56.10
CA THR A 206 14.35 -16.66 57.14
C THR A 206 12.86 -16.73 57.48
N GLU A 207 12.51 -17.93 57.96
CA GLU A 207 11.28 -18.56 58.42
C GLU A 207 10.38 -17.82 59.45
N ASP A 208 9.06 -17.97 59.20
CA ASP A 208 8.00 -18.51 60.08
C ASP A 208 7.35 -17.71 61.26
N VAL A 209 6.05 -18.00 61.41
CA VAL A 209 5.14 -17.84 62.59
C VAL A 209 4.43 -16.50 62.89
N THR A 210 3.09 -16.57 62.73
CA THR A 210 1.94 -15.89 63.37
C THR A 210 2.09 -14.56 64.11
N ALA A 211 1.28 -13.56 63.73
CA ALA A 211 0.29 -12.87 64.60
C ALA A 211 -0.33 -11.66 63.86
N ALA A 212 -1.64 -11.49 63.97
CA ALA A 212 -2.37 -10.34 63.46
C ALA A 212 -2.19 -9.11 64.36
N PRO A 213 -2.08 -7.89 63.78
CA PRO A 213 -2.49 -6.68 64.47
C PRO A 213 -3.46 -5.80 63.66
N ALA A 214 -4.22 -5.03 64.42
CA ALA A 214 -5.35 -4.18 64.05
C ALA A 214 -5.07 -3.11 62.96
N PRO A 215 -6.11 -2.66 62.23
CA PRO A 215 -5.95 -1.62 61.20
C PRO A 215 -5.81 -0.23 61.82
N ALA A 216 -4.68 0.41 61.53
CA ALA A 216 -4.38 1.79 61.85
C ALA A 216 -5.27 2.81 61.10
N ALA A 217 -5.39 3.97 61.73
CA ALA A 217 -6.26 5.11 61.41
C ALA A 217 -6.27 5.55 59.93
N LYS A 218 -7.47 5.65 59.36
CA LYS A 218 -7.74 6.37 58.10
C LYS A 218 -7.69 7.87 58.35
N LYS A 219 -6.75 8.54 57.68
CA LYS A 219 -6.69 10.01 57.53
C LYS A 219 -8.01 10.54 56.96
N ALA A 220 -8.60 11.49 57.67
CA ALA A 220 -9.79 12.21 57.27
C ALA A 220 -9.53 13.00 55.97
N ARG A 221 -10.18 12.59 54.88
CA ARG A 221 -10.29 13.39 53.65
C ARG A 221 -11.42 14.39 53.84
N SER A 222 -11.06 15.67 53.84
CA SER A 222 -11.97 16.82 53.79
C SER A 222 -13.03 16.63 52.69
N ARG A 223 -14.29 16.43 53.10
CA ARG A 223 -15.45 16.42 52.21
C ARG A 223 -15.81 17.87 51.90
N LYS A 224 -15.42 18.34 50.71
CA LYS A 224 -16.00 19.53 50.09
C LYS A 224 -17.53 19.33 50.05
N GLY A 225 -18.27 20.24 50.68
CA GLY A 225 -19.72 20.14 50.84
C GLY A 225 -20.42 19.96 49.50
N LYS A 226 -21.10 18.82 49.33
CA LYS A 226 -22.13 18.67 48.29
C LYS A 226 -23.30 19.55 48.70
N ALA A 227 -23.62 20.54 47.88
CA ALA A 227 -24.88 21.27 47.98
C ALA A 227 -26.03 20.26 48.10
N LYS A 228 -26.86 20.45 49.12
CA LYS A 228 -27.98 19.56 49.43
C LYS A 228 -29.07 19.84 48.39
N VAL A 229 -29.00 19.14 47.26
CA VAL A 229 -30.05 19.12 46.23
C VAL A 229 -31.38 18.87 46.94
N THR A 230 -32.31 19.80 46.81
CA THR A 230 -33.60 19.74 47.48
C THR A 230 -34.42 18.57 46.92
N GLU A 231 -35.34 18.04 47.73
CA GLU A 231 -36.18 16.91 47.32
C GLU A 231 -37.07 17.24 46.12
N GLU A 232 -37.47 18.51 46.01
CA GLU A 232 -38.19 19.07 44.86
C GLU A 232 -37.37 19.06 43.58
N GLU A 233 -36.08 19.41 43.62
CA GLU A 233 -35.19 19.34 42.45
C GLU A 233 -35.01 17.90 41.96
N LYS A 234 -34.93 16.92 42.87
CA LYS A 234 -34.84 15.50 42.50
C LYS A 234 -36.12 15.01 41.83
N LYS A 235 -37.29 15.41 42.34
CA LYS A 235 -38.58 15.04 41.76
C LYS A 235 -38.77 15.64 40.36
N LYS A 236 -38.44 16.93 40.20
CA LYS A 236 -38.46 17.58 38.89
C LYS A 236 -37.51 16.91 37.89
N GLN A 237 -36.30 16.57 38.34
CA GLN A 237 -35.32 15.87 37.50
C GLN A 237 -35.78 14.45 37.09
N SER A 238 -36.53 13.74 37.95
CA SER A 238 -37.09 12.43 37.57
C SER A 238 -38.22 12.55 36.55
N GLU A 239 -39.10 13.54 36.70
CA GLU A 239 -40.22 13.77 35.77
C GLU A 239 -39.71 14.22 34.40
N ASP A 240 -38.68 15.07 34.34
CA ASP A 240 -38.06 15.50 33.09
C ASP A 240 -37.37 14.33 32.36
N ARG A 241 -36.73 13.42 33.09
CA ARG A 241 -36.12 12.20 32.52
C ARG A 241 -37.14 11.23 31.96
N GLU A 242 -38.27 11.05 32.63
CA GLU A 242 -39.34 10.17 32.16
C GLU A 242 -39.97 10.69 30.87
N LYS A 243 -40.20 12.01 30.78
CA LYS A 243 -40.66 12.66 29.54
C LYS A 243 -39.67 12.48 28.39
N GLU A 244 -38.36 12.65 28.64
CA GLU A 244 -37.34 12.44 27.62
C GLU A 244 -37.31 10.98 27.12
N LEU A 245 -37.45 10.00 28.02
CA LEU A 245 -37.49 8.58 27.65
C LEU A 245 -38.68 8.21 26.77
N ILE A 246 -39.86 8.77 27.05
CA ILE A 246 -41.07 8.57 26.24
C ILE A 246 -40.89 9.22 24.87
N GLU A 247 -40.35 10.43 24.82
CA GLU A 247 -40.07 11.13 23.55
C GLU A 247 -39.06 10.36 22.70
N VAL A 248 -38.00 9.82 23.31
CA VAL A 248 -37.00 8.98 22.64
C VAL A 248 -37.62 7.70 22.09
N ALA A 249 -38.51 7.04 22.83
CA ALA A 249 -39.20 5.84 22.33
C ALA A 249 -40.03 6.17 21.08
N GLY A 250 -40.83 7.25 21.13
CA GLY A 250 -41.59 7.72 19.97
C GLY A 250 -40.70 8.12 18.79
N LEU A 251 -39.53 8.70 19.05
CA LEU A 251 -38.53 9.03 18.03
C LEU A 251 -37.95 7.78 17.37
N ILE A 252 -37.59 6.75 18.15
CA ILE A 252 -37.05 5.47 17.64
C ILE A 252 -38.09 4.73 16.80
N GLU A 253 -39.36 4.76 17.23
CA GLU A 253 -40.47 4.11 16.50
C GLU A 253 -40.76 4.82 15.17
N SER A 254 -40.91 6.15 15.22
CA SER A 254 -41.13 7.00 14.04
C SER A 254 -39.90 7.15 13.14
N TRP A 255 -38.76 6.61 13.55
CA TRP A 255 -37.51 6.66 12.79
C TRP A 255 -37.65 5.95 11.45
N ASN A 256 -37.55 6.72 10.37
CA ASN A 256 -37.42 6.24 9.00
C ASN A 256 -36.00 6.51 8.47
N ARG A 257 -35.51 5.59 7.62
CA ARG A 257 -34.17 5.62 7.01
C ARG A 257 -33.89 6.92 6.26
N ASP A 258 -34.93 7.54 5.71
CA ASP A 258 -34.85 8.78 4.92
C ASP A 258 -34.40 9.99 5.75
N TYR A 259 -34.57 9.95 7.08
CA TYR A 259 -34.12 11.03 7.98
C TYR A 259 -32.62 10.97 8.33
N ARG A 260 -31.85 10.04 7.74
CA ARG A 260 -30.41 9.87 8.04
C ARG A 260 -29.61 11.16 7.90
N ASN A 261 -29.99 12.05 6.98
CA ASN A 261 -29.30 13.32 6.75
C ASN A 261 -29.56 14.37 7.83
N ASN A 262 -30.61 14.19 8.63
CA ASN A 262 -31.03 15.12 9.68
C ASN A 262 -30.50 14.73 11.06
N ILE A 263 -29.65 13.70 11.13
CA ILE A 263 -28.98 13.28 12.34
C ILE A 263 -27.59 13.86 12.37
N ASP A 264 -27.23 14.39 13.54
CA ASP A 264 -25.85 14.52 13.96
C ASP A 264 -25.62 13.69 15.23
N CYS A 265 -24.38 13.28 15.48
CA CYS A 265 -23.99 12.56 16.68
C CYS A 265 -22.74 13.22 17.27
N VAL A 266 -22.84 13.70 18.50
CA VAL A 266 -21.69 14.29 19.20
C VAL A 266 -20.97 13.18 19.94
N GLU A 267 -19.68 13.02 19.66
CA GLU A 267 -18.83 11.97 20.23
C GLU A 267 -18.18 12.43 21.54
N GLU A 268 -17.93 11.51 22.47
CA GLU A 268 -17.06 11.71 23.63
C GLU A 268 -15.99 10.62 23.70
N GLU A 269 -14.83 10.97 24.26
CA GLU A 269 -13.78 10.00 24.55
C GLU A 269 -14.09 9.27 25.87
N ASP A 270 -14.27 7.96 25.83
CA ASP A 270 -14.43 7.18 27.05
C ASP A 270 -13.07 6.79 27.64
N ILE A 271 -12.65 7.54 28.67
CA ILE A 271 -11.36 7.36 29.37
C ILE A 271 -11.43 6.24 30.41
N LYS A 272 -12.60 5.66 30.70
CA LYS A 272 -12.79 4.82 31.91
C LYS A 272 -12.37 3.35 31.78
N ARG A 273 -11.91 2.88 30.61
CA ARG A 273 -11.51 1.46 30.45
C ARG A 273 -10.07 1.20 30.88
N LYS A 274 -9.89 0.12 31.65
CA LYS A 274 -8.60 -0.40 32.13
C LYS A 274 -7.57 -0.74 31.03
N ASN A 275 -7.99 -0.78 29.77
CA ASN A 275 -7.16 -1.25 28.66
C ASN A 275 -6.44 -0.12 27.89
N GLY A 276 -6.54 1.14 28.34
CA GLY A 276 -5.75 2.26 27.80
C GLY A 276 -6.07 2.71 26.38
N SER A 277 -6.95 2.01 25.65
CA SER A 277 -7.40 2.44 24.33
C SER A 277 -8.52 3.47 24.44
N ILE A 278 -8.22 4.70 24.01
CA ILE A 278 -9.21 5.78 23.88
C ILE A 278 -10.16 5.41 22.75
N HIS A 279 -11.45 5.28 23.07
CA HIS A 279 -12.49 5.02 22.08
C HIS A 279 -13.48 6.17 22.08
N GLN A 280 -13.84 6.65 20.88
CA GLN A 280 -14.94 7.58 20.68
C GLN A 280 -16.27 6.82 20.81
N VAL A 281 -17.15 7.34 21.65
CA VAL A 281 -18.51 6.82 21.84
C VAL A 281 -19.53 7.94 21.66
N ALA A 282 -20.69 7.60 21.12
CA ALA A 282 -21.76 8.57 20.90
C ALA A 282 -22.28 9.12 22.24
N LYS A 283 -22.16 10.43 22.48
CA LYS A 283 -22.67 11.11 23.68
C LYS A 283 -24.08 11.64 23.47
N TYR A 284 -24.25 12.45 22.44
CA TYR A 284 -25.54 13.03 22.11
C TYR A 284 -25.99 12.57 20.73
N PHE A 285 -27.29 12.35 20.63
CA PHE A 285 -27.99 12.18 19.38
C PHE A 285 -28.74 13.46 19.07
N VAL A 286 -28.46 14.07 17.92
CA VAL A 286 -28.97 15.37 17.55
C VAL A 286 -29.89 15.22 16.35
N VAL A 287 -31.15 15.60 16.50
CA VAL A 287 -32.13 15.57 15.41
C VAL A 287 -32.41 17.00 14.97
N ARG A 288 -32.15 17.30 13.70
CA ARG A 288 -32.47 18.58 13.06
C ARG A 288 -33.75 18.45 12.25
N ARG A 289 -34.87 18.98 12.74
CA ARG A 289 -36.10 19.10 11.95
C ARG A 289 -36.16 20.50 11.32
N GLY A 290 -35.59 20.64 10.12
CA GLY A 290 -35.55 21.91 9.41
C GLY A 290 -34.58 22.92 10.02
N THR A 291 -34.80 24.21 9.77
CA THR A 291 -33.85 25.30 10.07
C THR A 291 -33.89 25.83 11.50
N GLN A 292 -34.88 25.48 12.34
CA GLN A 292 -35.07 26.17 13.62
C GLN A 292 -35.06 25.29 14.89
N ASP A 293 -35.30 23.98 14.81
CA ASP A 293 -35.36 23.14 16.02
C ASP A 293 -34.32 22.00 16.00
N GLU A 294 -33.18 22.23 16.64
CA GLU A 294 -32.19 21.19 16.95
C GLU A 294 -32.49 20.61 18.35
N LYS A 295 -32.95 19.36 18.40
CA LYS A 295 -33.12 18.63 19.66
C LYS A 295 -31.95 17.70 19.90
N LYS A 296 -31.36 17.78 21.10
CA LYS A 296 -30.26 16.93 21.55
C LYS A 296 -30.76 15.95 22.60
N TYR A 297 -30.54 14.67 22.37
CA TYR A 297 -30.90 13.58 23.28
C TYR A 297 -29.62 12.99 23.87
N ASP A 298 -29.53 12.92 25.19
CA ASP A 298 -28.35 12.34 25.86
C ASP A 298 -28.43 10.81 25.83
N MET A 299 -27.48 10.16 25.16
CA MET A 299 -27.48 8.71 25.05
C MET A 299 -27.06 8.01 26.35
N ALA A 300 -26.49 8.74 27.31
CA ALA A 300 -26.13 8.19 28.62
C ALA A 300 -27.36 7.90 29.49
N ILE A 301 -28.51 8.54 29.23
CA ILE A 301 -29.76 8.26 29.95
C ILE A 301 -30.62 7.19 29.26
N TRP A 302 -30.26 6.78 28.04
CA TRP A 302 -31.01 5.75 27.31
C TRP A 302 -30.79 4.37 27.93
N SER A 303 -31.84 3.56 27.96
CA SER A 303 -31.73 2.16 28.31
C SER A 303 -30.97 1.38 27.22
N ASN A 304 -30.33 0.28 27.60
CA ASN A 304 -29.68 -0.62 26.64
C ASN A 304 -30.66 -1.14 25.57
N SER A 305 -31.93 -1.35 25.92
CA SER A 305 -32.96 -1.77 24.96
C SER A 305 -33.25 -0.71 23.90
N GLN A 306 -33.38 0.57 24.30
CA GLN A 306 -33.56 1.70 23.38
C GLN A 306 -32.36 1.86 22.45
N LEU A 307 -31.14 1.75 22.99
CA LEU A 307 -29.92 1.82 22.18
C LEU A 307 -29.83 0.69 21.15
N ARG A 308 -30.19 -0.55 21.53
CA ARG A 308 -30.25 -1.70 20.62
C ARG A 308 -31.30 -1.49 19.53
N ALA A 309 -32.50 -1.05 19.89
CA ALA A 309 -33.56 -0.74 18.94
C ALA A 309 -33.12 0.35 17.95
N PHE A 310 -32.46 1.39 18.44
CA PHE A 310 -31.90 2.45 17.61
C PHE A 310 -30.78 1.95 16.69
N CYS A 311 -29.89 1.07 17.18
CA CYS A 311 -28.87 0.42 16.35
C CYS A 311 -29.50 -0.39 15.20
N LEU A 312 -30.57 -1.15 15.48
CA LEU A 312 -31.30 -1.91 14.47
C LEU A 312 -31.93 -0.98 13.42
N LYS A 313 -32.54 0.13 13.85
CA LYS A 313 -33.08 1.17 12.96
C LYS A 313 -32.01 1.83 12.10
N CYS A 314 -30.81 2.01 12.63
CA CYS A 314 -29.63 2.48 11.88
C CYS A 314 -28.99 1.42 10.97
N SER A 315 -29.55 0.20 10.91
CA SER A 315 -28.99 -0.95 10.18
C SER A 315 -27.60 -1.40 10.68
N ILE A 316 -27.28 -1.18 11.96
CA ILE A 316 -26.02 -1.64 12.57
C ILE A 316 -26.11 -3.16 12.81
N LYS A 317 -25.23 -3.91 12.15
CA LYS A 317 -25.22 -5.39 12.18
C LYS A 317 -24.97 -5.89 13.60
N GLY A 318 -25.84 -6.79 14.08
CA GLY A 318 -25.72 -7.35 15.44
C GLY A 318 -26.18 -6.40 16.55
N GLY A 319 -26.73 -5.23 16.20
CA GLY A 319 -27.16 -4.20 17.15
C GLY A 319 -28.05 -4.69 18.29
N GLY A 320 -28.88 -5.72 18.07
CA GLY A 320 -29.75 -6.31 19.09
C GLY A 320 -29.04 -6.99 20.26
N ASN A 321 -27.78 -7.39 20.09
CA ASN A 321 -27.01 -8.14 21.09
C ASN A 321 -25.89 -7.31 21.77
N LEU A 322 -25.66 -6.08 21.32
CA LEU A 322 -24.59 -5.22 21.84
C LEU A 322 -24.89 -4.75 23.27
N ASN A 323 -23.87 -4.49 24.08
CA ASN A 323 -24.07 -3.79 25.35
C ASN A 323 -24.16 -2.27 25.11
N MET A 324 -24.52 -1.52 26.15
CA MET A 324 -24.71 -0.06 26.06
C MET A 324 -23.49 0.67 25.47
N TYR A 325 -22.28 0.26 25.88
CA TYR A 325 -21.05 0.85 25.38
C TYR A 325 -20.82 0.52 23.90
N ASP A 326 -20.99 -0.75 23.52
CA ASP A 326 -20.81 -1.19 22.14
C ASP A 326 -21.85 -0.55 21.21
N CYS A 327 -23.10 -0.39 21.66
CA CYS A 327 -24.11 0.38 20.91
C CYS A 327 -23.65 1.82 20.66
N ARG A 328 -23.22 2.54 21.70
CA ARG A 328 -22.76 3.94 21.57
C ARG A 328 -21.51 4.05 20.69
N LYS A 329 -20.61 3.07 20.76
CA LYS A 329 -19.42 2.99 19.90
C LYS A 329 -19.81 2.76 18.43
N GLU A 330 -20.67 1.78 18.15
CA GLU A 330 -21.11 1.49 16.78
C GLU A 330 -21.93 2.64 16.18
N ILE A 331 -22.71 3.38 16.98
CA ILE A 331 -23.45 4.57 16.54
C ILE A 331 -22.49 5.72 16.18
N ALA A 332 -21.45 5.95 16.99
CA ALA A 332 -20.40 6.91 16.66
C ALA A 332 -19.72 6.52 15.34
N MET A 333 -19.28 5.26 15.22
CA MET A 333 -18.69 4.73 14.00
C MET A 333 -19.62 4.82 12.78
N TRP A 334 -20.92 4.58 12.95
CA TRP A 334 -21.92 4.71 11.90
C TRP A 334 -22.03 6.15 11.38
N LYS A 335 -21.92 7.15 12.27
CA LYS A 335 -21.81 8.56 11.86
C LYS A 335 -20.49 8.78 11.14
N THR A 336 -19.35 8.44 11.74
CA THR A 336 -18.03 8.68 11.14
C THR A 336 -17.95 8.05 9.74
N MET A 337 -18.41 6.81 9.59
CA MET A 337 -18.50 6.14 8.30
C MET A 337 -19.49 6.85 7.36
N GLY A 338 -20.67 7.25 7.84
CA GLY A 338 -21.62 8.05 7.05
C GLY A 338 -21.02 9.37 6.54
N THR A 339 -20.20 10.04 7.34
CA THR A 339 -19.46 11.24 6.96
C THR A 339 -18.33 10.91 5.98
N MET A 340 -17.61 9.79 6.17
CA MET A 340 -16.60 9.33 5.20
C MET A 340 -17.23 8.98 3.85
N TYR A 341 -18.38 8.30 3.82
CA TYR A 341 -19.12 8.01 2.58
C TYR A 341 -19.64 9.29 1.89
N LYS A 342 -20.07 10.31 2.66
CA LYS A 342 -20.43 11.63 2.12
C LYS A 342 -19.23 12.44 1.63
N ALA A 343 -18.08 12.32 2.29
CA ALA A 343 -16.85 13.04 1.92
C ALA A 343 -16.12 12.42 0.71
N THR A 344 -16.49 11.20 0.31
CA THR A 344 -15.83 10.46 -0.78
C THR A 344 -16.66 10.37 -2.05
N ASP A 345 -17.79 11.07 -2.15
CA ASP A 345 -18.72 10.94 -3.29
C ASP A 345 -19.04 9.46 -3.59
N ILE A 346 -19.31 8.68 -2.54
CA ILE A 346 -19.77 7.29 -2.69
C ILE A 346 -21.30 7.27 -2.52
N PRO A 347 -22.10 7.56 -3.56
CA PRO A 347 -23.47 7.12 -3.61
C PRO A 347 -23.48 5.66 -4.07
N CYS A 348 -23.99 4.75 -3.22
CA CYS A 348 -25.27 4.12 -3.55
C CYS A 348 -25.83 3.29 -2.39
N PRO A 349 -26.96 3.69 -1.77
CA PRO A 349 -27.73 2.80 -0.91
C PRO A 349 -28.45 1.66 -1.67
N GLN A 350 -28.15 1.44 -2.96
CA GLN A 350 -28.83 0.42 -3.79
C GLN A 350 -28.01 -0.85 -4.02
N THR A 351 -26.70 -0.89 -3.76
CA THR A 351 -25.97 -2.16 -3.92
C THR A 351 -26.31 -3.12 -2.80
N THR A 352 -26.55 -4.36 -3.18
CA THR A 352 -26.79 -5.42 -2.20
C THR A 352 -25.50 -5.76 -1.46
N LEU A 353 -25.61 -6.33 -0.26
CA LEU A 353 -24.43 -6.82 0.49
C LEU A 353 -23.60 -7.82 -0.33
N GLN A 354 -24.23 -8.58 -1.22
CA GLN A 354 -23.55 -9.52 -2.11
C GLN A 354 -22.73 -8.80 -3.19
N GLN A 355 -23.28 -7.73 -3.78
CA GLN A 355 -22.56 -6.87 -4.73
C GLN A 355 -21.40 -6.16 -4.04
N GLN A 356 -21.59 -5.57 -2.86
CA GLN A 356 -20.48 -4.95 -2.12
C GLN A 356 -19.36 -5.95 -1.79
N ARG A 357 -19.72 -7.20 -1.45
CA ARG A 357 -18.74 -8.28 -1.26
C ARG A 357 -18.00 -8.58 -2.56
N LEU A 358 -18.69 -8.67 -3.69
CA LEU A 358 -18.08 -8.85 -5.01
C LEU A 358 -17.11 -7.70 -5.34
N ASN A 359 -17.58 -6.45 -5.24
CA ASN A 359 -16.79 -5.24 -5.50
C ASN A 359 -15.52 -5.20 -4.65
N THR A 360 -15.64 -5.51 -3.35
CA THR A 360 -14.52 -5.58 -2.41
C THR A 360 -13.48 -6.63 -2.83
N LEU A 361 -13.93 -7.82 -3.26
CA LEU A 361 -13.02 -8.87 -3.71
C LEU A 361 -12.32 -8.53 -5.02
N MET A 362 -13.02 -7.92 -5.98
CA MET A 362 -12.42 -7.47 -7.24
C MET A 362 -11.39 -6.36 -7.02
N ARG A 363 -11.69 -5.39 -6.14
CA ARG A 363 -10.70 -4.38 -5.73
C ARG A 363 -9.48 -5.00 -5.07
N LEU A 364 -9.67 -5.96 -4.17
CA LEU A 364 -8.56 -6.68 -3.53
C LEU A 364 -7.64 -7.35 -4.58
N VAL A 365 -8.23 -7.96 -5.61
CA VAL A 365 -7.47 -8.51 -6.75
C VAL A 365 -6.72 -7.39 -7.48
N ASN A 366 -7.36 -6.25 -7.76
CA ASN A 366 -6.69 -5.11 -8.40
C ASN A 366 -5.48 -4.61 -7.61
N VAL A 367 -5.58 -4.50 -6.27
CA VAL A 367 -4.46 -4.09 -5.42
C VAL A 367 -3.33 -5.11 -5.46
N CYS A 368 -3.61 -6.41 -5.27
CA CYS A 368 -2.57 -7.45 -5.22
C CYS A 368 -1.81 -7.59 -6.55
N PHE A 369 -2.48 -7.36 -7.67
CA PHE A 369 -1.90 -7.41 -9.03
C PHE A 369 -1.49 -6.03 -9.56
N ASN A 370 -1.51 -5.01 -8.71
CA ASN A 370 -1.01 -3.69 -9.06
C ASN A 370 0.53 -3.75 -9.22
N LYS A 371 1.10 -2.94 -10.11
CA LYS A 371 2.54 -2.87 -10.37
C LYS A 371 3.37 -2.65 -9.09
N LYS A 372 2.84 -1.90 -8.12
CA LYS A 372 3.49 -1.62 -6.82
C LYS A 372 3.58 -2.87 -5.92
N PHE A 373 2.63 -3.80 -6.05
CA PHE A 373 2.46 -4.94 -5.14
C PHE A 373 2.81 -6.28 -5.77
N VAL A 374 2.70 -6.42 -7.10
CA VAL A 374 2.85 -7.69 -7.82
C VAL A 374 4.15 -8.42 -7.46
N GLN A 375 5.28 -7.71 -7.43
CA GLN A 375 6.57 -8.31 -7.13
C GLN A 375 6.65 -8.80 -5.68
N LYS A 376 6.21 -7.96 -4.72
CA LYS A 376 6.12 -8.36 -3.30
C LYS A 376 5.18 -9.55 -3.13
N PHE A 377 4.08 -9.59 -3.88
CA PHE A 377 3.10 -10.67 -3.83
C PHE A 377 3.65 -12.00 -4.34
N ILE A 378 4.44 -11.96 -5.42
CA ILE A 378 5.21 -13.13 -5.92
C ILE A 378 6.20 -13.60 -4.84
N ASP A 379 6.94 -12.67 -4.24
CA ASP A 379 7.98 -12.97 -3.27
C ASP A 379 7.45 -13.54 -1.94
N LEU A 380 6.21 -13.19 -1.54
CA LEU A 380 5.58 -13.71 -0.32
C LEU A 380 5.44 -15.24 -0.29
N ASN A 381 5.35 -15.86 -1.46
CA ASN A 381 5.16 -17.30 -1.62
C ASN A 381 6.45 -18.05 -1.92
N ASP A 382 7.57 -17.33 -2.01
CA ASP A 382 8.87 -17.97 -2.13
C ASP A 382 9.32 -18.52 -0.77
N ALA A 383 9.25 -19.84 -0.60
CA ALA A 383 9.62 -20.52 0.64
C ALA A 383 11.07 -20.24 1.06
N LYS A 384 11.99 -20.07 0.11
CA LYS A 384 13.41 -19.76 0.39
C LYS A 384 13.53 -18.33 0.95
N LYS A 385 12.81 -17.38 0.37
CA LYS A 385 12.82 -15.98 0.85
C LYS A 385 12.07 -15.81 2.17
N ARG A 386 11.00 -16.58 2.43
CA ARG A 386 10.19 -16.46 3.65
C ARG A 386 11.03 -16.60 4.92
N LYS A 387 11.95 -17.58 4.97
CA LYS A 387 12.88 -17.76 6.11
C LYS A 387 13.76 -16.52 6.33
N HIS A 388 14.32 -15.96 5.25
CA HIS A 388 15.16 -14.77 5.33
C HIS A 388 14.42 -13.51 5.79
N TYR A 389 13.14 -13.38 5.43
CA TYR A 389 12.35 -12.24 5.86
C TYR A 389 11.91 -12.34 7.33
N GLU A 390 11.59 -13.55 7.81
CA GLU A 390 11.25 -13.78 9.22
C GLU A 390 12.46 -13.50 10.13
N GLU A 391 13.67 -13.85 9.70
CA GLU A 391 14.92 -13.59 10.43
C GLU A 391 15.32 -12.11 10.44
N ALA A 392 15.04 -11.34 9.38
CA ALA A 392 15.57 -9.99 9.23
C ALA A 392 14.75 -8.89 9.92
N HIS A 393 13.43 -9.06 10.08
CA HIS A 393 12.53 -7.93 10.44
C HIS A 393 11.67 -8.17 11.69
N GLY A 394 11.82 -9.31 12.38
CA GLY A 394 11.10 -9.59 13.63
C GLY A 394 9.57 -9.61 13.50
N GLY A 395 9.04 -9.74 12.28
CA GLY A 395 7.61 -9.69 11.98
C GLY A 395 7.24 -10.52 10.76
N SER A 396 5.95 -10.87 10.64
CA SER A 396 5.45 -11.65 9.50
C SER A 396 5.41 -10.79 8.23
N PRO A 397 6.17 -11.13 7.18
CA PRO A 397 6.19 -10.37 5.92
C PRO A 397 4.83 -10.37 5.24
N ILE A 398 4.10 -11.49 5.39
CA ILE A 398 2.71 -11.64 4.95
C ILE A 398 1.83 -10.59 5.63
N LYS A 399 1.96 -10.42 6.94
CA LYS A 399 1.18 -9.42 7.69
C LYS A 399 1.49 -8.01 7.18
N HIS A 400 2.78 -7.65 7.03
CA HIS A 400 3.18 -6.33 6.54
C HIS A 400 2.65 -6.05 5.14
N PHE A 401 2.80 -7.01 4.21
CA PHE A 401 2.26 -6.88 2.87
C PHE A 401 0.75 -6.66 2.87
N PHE A 402 -0.01 -7.47 3.61
CA PHE A 402 -1.46 -7.31 3.63
C PHE A 402 -1.92 -6.08 4.44
N GLN A 403 -1.08 -5.56 5.33
CA GLN A 403 -1.28 -4.24 5.94
C GLN A 403 -1.17 -3.14 4.87
N GLU A 404 -0.10 -3.13 4.07
CA GLU A 404 0.04 -2.19 2.95
C GLU A 404 -1.12 -2.31 1.94
N VAL A 405 -1.50 -3.54 1.57
CA VAL A 405 -2.65 -3.80 0.67
C VAL A 405 -3.94 -3.24 1.25
N SER A 406 -4.22 -3.48 2.53
CA SER A 406 -5.44 -2.97 3.17
C SER A 406 -5.46 -1.44 3.26
N SER A 407 -4.32 -0.82 3.58
CA SER A 407 -4.17 0.64 3.57
C SER A 407 -4.38 1.21 2.17
N PHE A 408 -3.79 0.61 1.16
CA PHE A 408 -3.91 1.05 -0.23
C PHE A 408 -5.33 0.91 -0.77
N MET A 409 -6.00 -0.22 -0.47
CA MET A 409 -7.37 -0.48 -0.91
C MET A 409 -8.39 0.48 -0.29
N ASN A 410 -8.19 0.82 0.99
CA ASN A 410 -9.09 1.66 1.76
C ASN A 410 -8.88 3.16 1.51
N ASP A 411 -7.75 3.55 0.93
CA ASP A 411 -7.43 4.95 0.61
C ASP A 411 -8.23 5.41 -0.63
N PRO A 412 -9.14 6.39 -0.48
CA PRO A 412 -9.95 6.91 -1.58
C PRO A 412 -9.13 7.51 -2.73
N CYS A 413 -7.90 7.97 -2.46
CA CYS A 413 -7.02 8.54 -3.49
C CYS A 413 -6.61 7.50 -4.54
N ASN A 414 -6.67 6.21 -4.20
CA ASN A 414 -6.34 5.12 -5.11
C ASN A 414 -7.55 4.58 -5.89
N ASN A 415 -8.75 5.18 -5.75
CA ASN A 415 -9.97 4.70 -6.40
C ASN A 415 -9.84 4.59 -7.93
N ALA A 416 -9.24 5.59 -8.58
CA ALA A 416 -9.06 5.59 -10.03
C ALA A 416 -8.22 4.38 -10.50
N GLU A 417 -7.19 4.01 -9.73
CA GLU A 417 -6.32 2.87 -10.03
C GLU A 417 -6.98 1.52 -9.72
N LEU A 418 -7.90 1.48 -8.75
CA LEU A 418 -8.57 0.26 -8.28
C LEU A 418 -9.91 -0.03 -8.96
N MET A 419 -10.45 0.93 -9.71
CA MET A 419 -11.66 0.78 -10.52
C MET A 419 -11.40 0.20 -11.92
N VAL A 420 -10.13 0.08 -12.33
CA VAL A 420 -9.78 -0.47 -13.64
C VAL A 420 -10.17 -1.94 -13.72
N LEU A 421 -11.01 -2.27 -14.69
CA LEU A 421 -11.34 -3.65 -15.05
C LEU A 421 -10.46 -4.08 -16.21
N ILE A 422 -10.16 -5.37 -16.22
CA ILE A 422 -9.41 -5.99 -17.31
C ILE A 422 -10.35 -6.95 -18.03
N PRO A 423 -10.50 -6.78 -19.35
CA PRO A 423 -11.38 -7.62 -20.16
C PRO A 423 -10.90 -9.07 -20.13
N ASP A 424 -11.84 -10.01 -20.16
CA ASP A 424 -11.51 -11.42 -20.33
C ASP A 424 -11.66 -11.86 -21.79
N ALA A 425 -11.02 -12.98 -22.15
CA ALA A 425 -11.01 -13.45 -23.54
C ALA A 425 -12.43 -13.78 -24.08
N PHE A 426 -13.40 -14.02 -23.21
CA PHE A 426 -14.78 -14.38 -23.56
C PHE A 426 -15.80 -13.25 -23.36
N GLY A 427 -15.36 -12.05 -22.91
CA GLY A 427 -16.21 -10.87 -22.77
C GLY A 427 -17.23 -10.91 -21.61
N HIS A 428 -17.08 -11.84 -20.67
CA HIS A 428 -17.94 -11.95 -19.49
C HIS A 428 -17.79 -10.73 -18.57
N ILE A 429 -16.58 -10.22 -18.36
CA ILE A 429 -16.32 -9.09 -17.46
C ILE A 429 -16.98 -7.82 -18.01
N GLU A 430 -16.86 -7.57 -19.30
CA GLU A 430 -17.49 -6.46 -20.01
C GLU A 430 -19.02 -6.58 -19.93
N ALA A 431 -19.57 -7.77 -20.19
CA ALA A 431 -21.00 -8.00 -20.05
C ALA A 431 -21.50 -7.72 -18.62
N PHE A 432 -20.72 -8.06 -17.58
CA PHE A 432 -21.09 -7.74 -16.20
C PHE A 432 -21.03 -6.25 -15.89
N GLU A 433 -20.06 -5.53 -16.47
CA GLU A 433 -19.97 -4.07 -16.35
C GLU A 433 -21.17 -3.39 -17.03
N GLU A 434 -21.49 -3.77 -18.26
CA GLU A 434 -22.65 -3.26 -19.02
C GLU A 434 -23.98 -3.51 -18.29
N ASN A 435 -24.12 -4.66 -17.64
CA ASN A 435 -25.30 -5.02 -16.85
C ASN A 435 -25.36 -4.32 -15.48
N GLY A 436 -24.33 -3.56 -15.09
CA GLY A 436 -24.27 -2.90 -13.78
C GLY A 436 -24.18 -3.88 -12.61
N ASP A 437 -23.62 -5.07 -12.84
CA ASP A 437 -23.58 -6.14 -11.84
C ASP A 437 -22.66 -5.84 -10.66
N PHE A 438 -21.64 -5.04 -10.88
CA PHE A 438 -20.70 -4.58 -9.88
C PHE A 438 -20.40 -3.08 -10.07
N ASN A 439 -20.01 -2.45 -8.97
CA ASN A 439 -19.52 -1.07 -8.97
C ASN A 439 -18.30 -1.01 -8.06
N LEU A 440 -17.10 -0.93 -8.66
CA LEU A 440 -15.86 -0.95 -7.90
C LEU A 440 -15.65 0.31 -7.02
N SER A 441 -16.47 1.35 -7.14
CA SER A 441 -16.45 2.47 -6.17
C SER A 441 -17.23 2.18 -4.88
N ASP A 442 -18.11 1.17 -4.88
CA ASP A 442 -18.93 0.78 -3.74
C ASP A 442 -18.38 -0.49 -3.08
N TYR A 443 -17.49 -0.31 -2.10
CA TYR A 443 -16.79 -1.40 -1.42
C TYR A 443 -16.79 -1.21 0.09
N ASN A 444 -16.52 -2.32 0.79
CA ASN A 444 -16.33 -2.30 2.23
C ASN A 444 -14.85 -2.13 2.55
N GLN A 445 -14.50 -1.22 3.45
CA GLN A 445 -13.14 -1.14 3.96
C GLN A 445 -12.74 -2.45 4.65
N GLN A 446 -11.50 -2.90 4.44
CA GLN A 446 -11.04 -4.19 4.94
C GLN A 446 -9.80 -4.07 5.81
N THR A 447 -9.62 -5.06 6.67
CA THR A 447 -8.41 -5.22 7.48
C THR A 447 -7.41 -6.11 6.76
N GLU A 448 -6.13 -5.99 7.13
CA GLU A 448 -5.04 -6.85 6.65
C GLU A 448 -5.39 -8.36 6.72
N LYS A 449 -6.03 -8.80 7.81
CA LYS A 449 -6.41 -10.20 8.03
C LYS A 449 -7.47 -10.65 7.03
N PHE A 450 -8.43 -9.78 6.76
CA PHE A 450 -9.48 -10.03 5.78
C PHE A 450 -8.89 -10.12 4.38
N CYS A 451 -8.06 -9.14 3.98
CA CYS A 451 -7.40 -9.12 2.67
C CYS A 451 -6.57 -10.39 2.46
N HIS A 452 -5.75 -10.78 3.44
CA HIS A 452 -4.95 -12.01 3.36
C HIS A 452 -5.81 -13.25 3.15
N GLN A 453 -6.83 -13.40 3.98
CA GLN A 453 -7.67 -14.57 3.97
C GLN A 453 -8.50 -14.69 2.69
N HIS A 454 -9.10 -13.59 2.22
CA HIS A 454 -9.91 -13.60 1.01
C HIS A 454 -9.08 -13.76 -0.26
N MET A 455 -7.88 -13.20 -0.32
CA MET A 455 -6.98 -13.44 -1.45
C MET A 455 -6.55 -14.91 -1.51
N ARG A 456 -6.24 -15.51 -0.36
CA ARG A 456 -5.94 -16.95 -0.27
C ARG A 456 -7.13 -17.80 -0.73
N ASP A 457 -8.34 -17.46 -0.30
CA ASP A 457 -9.54 -18.20 -0.71
C ASP A 457 -9.82 -18.05 -2.21
N LEU A 458 -9.64 -16.85 -2.79
CA LEU A 458 -9.78 -16.65 -4.24
C LEU A 458 -8.82 -17.53 -5.04
N MET A 459 -7.54 -17.57 -4.65
CA MET A 459 -6.54 -18.46 -5.28
C MET A 459 -6.92 -19.94 -5.13
N LYS A 460 -7.41 -20.36 -3.96
CA LYS A 460 -7.89 -21.73 -3.72
C LYS A 460 -9.09 -22.12 -4.58
N ALA A 461 -10.07 -21.22 -4.69
CA ALA A 461 -11.26 -21.44 -5.51
C ALA A 461 -10.87 -21.54 -6.98
N ARG A 462 -9.99 -20.66 -7.46
CA ARG A 462 -9.45 -20.72 -8.83
C ARG A 462 -8.77 -22.06 -9.10
N GLU A 463 -7.83 -22.47 -8.23
CA GLU A 463 -7.14 -23.76 -8.37
C GLU A 463 -8.12 -24.94 -8.39
N THR A 464 -9.15 -24.90 -7.56
CA THR A 464 -10.19 -25.95 -7.55
C THR A 464 -10.96 -25.99 -8.86
N CYS A 465 -11.29 -24.84 -9.44
CA CYS A 465 -11.94 -24.76 -10.77
C CYS A 465 -11.04 -25.34 -11.86
N MET A 466 -9.74 -25.02 -11.86
CA MET A 466 -8.79 -25.55 -12.84
C MET A 466 -8.52 -27.05 -12.65
N ALA A 467 -8.22 -27.47 -11.43
CA ALA A 467 -7.78 -28.83 -11.12
C ALA A 467 -8.93 -29.85 -11.13
N LYS A 468 -10.11 -29.48 -10.64
CA LYS A 468 -11.26 -30.40 -10.55
C LYS A 468 -12.31 -30.14 -11.63
N GLY A 469 -12.54 -28.88 -11.98
CA GLY A 469 -13.46 -28.53 -13.06
C GLY A 469 -12.86 -28.93 -14.41
N MET A 470 -11.86 -28.18 -14.86
CA MET A 470 -11.33 -28.30 -16.22
C MET A 470 -10.61 -29.63 -16.50
N LYS A 471 -9.85 -30.16 -15.53
CA LYS A 471 -9.08 -31.40 -15.76
C LYS A 471 -9.88 -32.68 -15.54
N ALA A 472 -10.87 -32.70 -14.63
CA ALA A 472 -11.53 -33.95 -14.24
C ALA A 472 -12.87 -34.18 -14.93
N SER A 473 -13.53 -33.16 -15.47
CA SER A 473 -14.86 -33.33 -16.07
C SER A 473 -14.85 -34.12 -17.38
N GLY A 474 -13.70 -34.31 -18.03
CA GLY A 474 -13.59 -34.92 -19.36
C GLY A 474 -14.28 -34.12 -20.48
N SER A 475 -15.15 -33.15 -20.14
CA SER A 475 -15.70 -32.15 -21.03
C SER A 475 -14.67 -31.02 -21.16
N HIS A 476 -14.07 -30.89 -22.34
CA HIS A 476 -13.15 -29.82 -22.68
C HIS A 476 -13.88 -28.48 -22.89
N ASP A 477 -14.62 -28.02 -21.88
CA ASP A 477 -15.09 -26.64 -21.93
C ASP A 477 -13.88 -25.73 -21.77
N SER A 478 -13.61 -24.93 -22.80
CA SER A 478 -12.52 -23.96 -22.82
C SER A 478 -12.82 -22.75 -21.95
N ASP A 479 -14.10 -22.52 -21.62
CA ASP A 479 -14.52 -21.37 -20.83
C ASP A 479 -14.40 -21.66 -19.33
N PHE A 480 -13.53 -20.91 -18.66
CA PHE A 480 -13.35 -20.98 -17.21
C PHE A 480 -14.64 -20.63 -16.44
N TRP A 481 -15.51 -19.79 -17.02
CA TRP A 481 -16.73 -19.32 -16.40
C TRP A 481 -17.70 -20.46 -16.04
N SER A 482 -17.85 -21.45 -16.92
CA SER A 482 -18.68 -22.64 -16.69
C SER A 482 -18.30 -23.38 -15.41
N PHE A 483 -17.02 -23.36 -15.03
CA PHE A 483 -16.54 -23.95 -13.78
C PHE A 483 -16.67 -23.00 -12.59
N ALA A 484 -16.40 -21.70 -12.78
CA ALA A 484 -16.52 -20.70 -11.72
C ALA A 484 -17.97 -20.54 -11.21
N THR A 485 -18.97 -20.75 -12.06
CA THR A 485 -20.39 -20.70 -11.65
C THR A 485 -20.80 -21.89 -10.78
N ASN A 486 -20.04 -22.99 -10.79
CA ASN A 486 -20.30 -24.14 -9.94
C ASN A 486 -19.88 -23.84 -8.49
N LYS A 487 -20.89 -23.69 -7.62
CA LYS A 487 -20.74 -23.40 -6.18
C LYS A 487 -19.88 -24.43 -5.44
N THR A 488 -19.70 -25.63 -5.98
CA THR A 488 -18.86 -26.68 -5.39
C THR A 488 -17.38 -26.32 -5.50
N PHE A 489 -16.97 -25.72 -6.62
CA PHE A 489 -15.57 -25.35 -6.85
C PHE A 489 -15.20 -24.02 -6.20
N THR A 490 -16.17 -23.11 -6.03
CA THR A 490 -15.95 -21.80 -5.39
C THR A 490 -16.17 -21.80 -3.87
N ARG A 491 -16.57 -22.93 -3.27
CA ARG A 491 -16.67 -23.09 -1.82
C ARG A 491 -15.36 -23.61 -1.23
N VAL A 492 -14.57 -22.70 -0.67
CA VAL A 492 -13.25 -23.03 -0.09
C VAL A 492 -13.33 -23.56 1.33
N ARG A 493 -14.30 -23.08 2.13
CA ARG A 493 -14.42 -23.43 3.56
C ARG A 493 -15.76 -24.07 3.88
N LYS A 494 -15.74 -25.01 4.83
CA LYS A 494 -16.95 -25.66 5.35
C LYS A 494 -17.81 -24.62 6.06
N ASN A 495 -19.12 -24.64 5.81
CA ASN A 495 -20.12 -23.74 6.39
C ASN A 495 -20.05 -22.26 5.96
N GLU A 496 -19.10 -21.86 5.09
CA GLU A 496 -19.10 -20.53 4.50
C GLU A 496 -19.82 -20.52 3.15
N ALA A 497 -20.37 -19.35 2.78
CA ALA A 497 -20.97 -19.15 1.47
C ALA A 497 -19.89 -19.20 0.38
N PRO A 498 -20.18 -19.79 -0.80
CA PRO A 498 -19.24 -19.81 -1.92
C PRO A 498 -18.77 -18.40 -2.27
N LEU A 499 -17.55 -18.30 -2.78
CA LEU A 499 -17.05 -17.04 -3.31
C LEU A 499 -17.85 -16.64 -4.56
N PRO A 500 -18.07 -15.34 -4.81
CA PRO A 500 -18.72 -14.89 -6.04
C PRO A 500 -17.95 -15.38 -7.28
N ALA A 501 -18.63 -16.08 -8.19
CA ALA A 501 -18.04 -16.62 -9.41
C ALA A 501 -17.28 -15.55 -10.21
N LYS A 502 -17.85 -14.33 -10.30
CA LYS A 502 -17.26 -13.18 -11.00
C LYS A 502 -15.88 -12.79 -10.44
N ALA A 503 -15.71 -12.80 -9.11
CA ALA A 503 -14.40 -12.54 -8.50
C ALA A 503 -13.39 -13.67 -8.77
N VAL A 504 -13.86 -14.93 -8.83
CA VAL A 504 -13.01 -16.09 -9.15
C VAL A 504 -12.59 -16.10 -10.62
N LEU A 505 -13.48 -15.72 -11.54
CA LEU A 505 -13.15 -15.46 -12.94
C LEU A 505 -12.12 -14.33 -13.04
N TYR A 506 -12.36 -13.22 -12.36
CA TYR A 506 -11.50 -12.05 -12.43
C TYR A 506 -10.07 -12.33 -11.94
N VAL A 507 -9.91 -13.08 -10.85
CA VAL A 507 -8.55 -13.51 -10.42
C VAL A 507 -7.90 -14.45 -11.45
N ASN A 508 -8.69 -15.25 -12.19
CA ASN A 508 -8.15 -16.08 -13.26
C ASN A 508 -7.58 -15.24 -14.41
N VAL A 509 -8.32 -14.23 -14.86
CA VAL A 509 -7.86 -13.27 -15.89
C VAL A 509 -6.56 -12.59 -15.44
N ARG A 510 -6.49 -12.15 -14.18
CA ARG A 510 -5.27 -11.52 -13.65
C ARG A 510 -4.10 -12.49 -13.52
N CYS A 511 -4.35 -13.76 -13.20
CA CYS A 511 -3.30 -14.78 -13.21
C CYS A 511 -2.78 -15.09 -14.63
N THR A 512 -3.61 -14.96 -15.66
CA THR A 512 -3.15 -15.11 -17.06
C THR A 512 -2.23 -13.97 -17.50
N GLU A 513 -2.43 -12.75 -17.00
CA GLU A 513 -1.50 -11.63 -17.22
C GLU A 513 -0.19 -11.75 -16.43
N TYR A 514 -0.23 -12.41 -15.26
CA TYR A 514 0.92 -12.57 -14.37
C TYR A 514 1.18 -14.06 -14.02
N PRO A 515 1.67 -14.89 -14.96
CA PRO A 515 1.87 -16.32 -14.75
C PRO A 515 2.80 -16.68 -13.58
N ALA A 516 3.72 -15.79 -13.22
CA ALA A 516 4.62 -15.97 -12.08
C ALA A 516 3.88 -16.08 -10.73
N ILE A 517 2.75 -15.38 -10.58
CA ILE A 517 1.90 -15.48 -9.38
C ILE A 517 1.29 -16.87 -9.32
N ASP A 518 0.79 -17.38 -10.46
CA ASP A 518 0.13 -18.68 -10.55
C ASP A 518 1.07 -19.83 -10.13
N GLY A 519 2.29 -19.84 -10.71
CA GLY A 519 3.31 -20.83 -10.38
C GLY A 519 3.67 -20.85 -8.89
N LYS A 520 3.71 -19.69 -8.21
CA LYS A 520 4.03 -19.61 -6.78
C LYS A 520 2.87 -20.03 -5.88
N PHE A 521 1.62 -19.67 -6.22
CA PHE A 521 0.47 -20.05 -5.40
C PHE A 521 0.12 -21.54 -5.53
N SER A 522 0.30 -22.16 -6.70
CA SER A 522 0.10 -23.61 -6.85
C SER A 522 0.94 -24.41 -5.83
N SER A 523 2.19 -24.00 -5.58
CA SER A 523 3.07 -24.63 -4.60
C SER A 523 2.59 -24.52 -3.15
N MET A 524 1.86 -23.46 -2.80
CA MET A 524 1.32 -23.23 -1.46
C MET A 524 0.04 -24.05 -1.20
N LEU A 525 -0.66 -24.46 -2.26
CA LEU A 525 -1.94 -25.17 -2.18
C LEU A 525 -1.80 -26.69 -2.15
N GLN A 526 -0.60 -27.21 -2.40
CA GLN A 526 -0.26 -28.63 -2.36
C GLN A 526 -0.21 -29.23 -0.93
N ASP A 527 -1.00 -28.75 0.02
CA ASP A 527 -1.16 -29.42 1.32
C ASP A 527 -1.81 -30.81 1.19
N SER A 528 -2.43 -31.14 0.05
CA SER A 528 -2.81 -32.52 -0.29
C SER A 528 -1.66 -33.41 -0.78
N LEU A 529 -0.45 -32.84 -0.98
CA LEU A 529 0.82 -33.54 -1.23
C LEU A 529 1.78 -33.46 -0.04
N LYS A 530 1.45 -32.70 1.00
CA LYS A 530 1.94 -33.01 2.34
C LYS A 530 1.21 -34.26 2.79
N SER A 531 1.77 -35.39 2.38
CA SER A 531 1.43 -36.71 2.92
C SER A 531 1.15 -36.59 4.41
N ASP A 532 -0.02 -37.05 4.84
CA ASP A 532 -0.14 -37.72 6.13
C ASP A 532 1.00 -38.75 6.14
N SER A 533 2.12 -38.44 6.82
CA SER A 533 3.25 -39.34 6.96
C SER A 533 2.97 -40.48 7.95
N ASP A 534 1.71 -40.68 8.32
CA ASP A 534 1.23 -41.77 9.18
C ASP A 534 0.49 -42.89 8.43
N LYS A 535 0.49 -42.89 7.09
CA LYS A 535 0.17 -44.12 6.36
C LYS A 535 1.39 -45.01 6.29
N ALA A 536 1.52 -45.85 7.31
CA ALA A 536 2.38 -47.02 7.29
C ALA A 536 2.26 -47.73 5.93
N MET A 537 3.39 -47.88 5.25
CA MET A 537 3.53 -48.73 4.08
C MET A 537 3.31 -50.18 4.53
N GLU A 538 2.05 -50.62 4.57
CA GLU A 538 1.73 -52.04 4.60
C GLU A 538 1.74 -52.58 3.18
N GLY A 539 2.76 -53.42 2.91
CA GLY A 539 2.62 -54.59 2.05
C GLY A 539 2.55 -54.36 0.53
N THR A 540 3.71 -54.21 -0.11
CA THR A 540 3.93 -54.78 -1.45
C THR A 540 5.16 -55.66 -1.42
N ALA A 541 4.96 -56.85 -0.85
CA ALA A 541 5.85 -57.98 -1.04
C ALA A 541 5.49 -58.65 -2.38
N ASP A 542 6.16 -58.26 -3.46
CA ASP A 542 6.62 -59.21 -4.49
C ASP A 542 7.41 -58.49 -5.58
N ALA A 543 8.72 -58.73 -5.64
CA ALA A 543 9.51 -58.76 -6.88
C ALA A 543 10.98 -59.09 -6.58
N GLY A 544 11.32 -60.37 -6.66
CA GLY A 544 12.43 -60.85 -7.47
C GLY A 544 13.85 -60.40 -7.09
N GLU A 545 14.52 -61.27 -6.33
CA GLU A 545 15.97 -61.37 -6.19
C GLU A 545 16.76 -61.16 -7.50
N LYS A 546 17.64 -60.14 -7.52
CA LYS A 546 18.95 -60.24 -8.17
C LYS A 546 20.02 -59.65 -7.26
N LYS A 547 20.75 -60.56 -6.59
CA LYS A 547 21.94 -60.29 -5.76
C LYS A 547 23.10 -59.86 -6.65
N SER A 548 23.17 -58.58 -7.03
CA SER A 548 24.38 -57.98 -7.58
C SER A 548 24.83 -56.79 -6.73
N SER A 549 25.87 -57.05 -5.93
CA SER A 549 26.75 -56.12 -5.18
C SER A 549 26.09 -54.88 -4.55
N ALA A 550 25.46 -55.06 -3.38
CA ALA A 550 24.96 -53.96 -2.53
C ALA A 550 26.02 -52.87 -2.27
N ALA A 551 27.29 -53.26 -2.10
CA ALA A 551 28.41 -52.34 -1.85
C ALA A 551 28.66 -51.34 -2.99
N LYS A 552 28.44 -51.73 -4.26
CA LYS A 552 28.63 -50.81 -5.40
C LYS A 552 27.50 -49.78 -5.49
N ARG A 553 26.29 -50.18 -5.10
CA ARG A 553 25.12 -49.28 -5.04
C ARG A 553 25.25 -48.29 -3.90
N GLU A 554 25.73 -48.74 -2.73
CA GLU A 554 25.99 -47.87 -1.58
C GLU A 554 27.05 -46.80 -1.89
N LYS A 555 28.17 -47.18 -2.52
CA LYS A 555 29.21 -46.22 -2.94
C LYS A 555 28.68 -45.19 -3.95
N ALA A 556 27.90 -45.62 -4.94
CA ALA A 556 27.29 -44.71 -5.93
C ALA A 556 26.25 -43.77 -5.30
N ILE A 557 25.58 -44.20 -4.23
CA ILE A 557 24.65 -43.36 -3.48
C ILE A 557 25.43 -42.32 -2.66
N MET A 558 26.49 -42.71 -1.94
CA MET A 558 27.32 -41.76 -1.20
C MET A 558 27.98 -40.72 -2.11
N GLU A 559 28.52 -41.14 -3.26
CA GLU A 559 29.11 -40.22 -4.24
C GLU A 559 28.09 -39.21 -4.78
N ARG A 560 26.83 -39.64 -5.01
CA ARG A 560 25.74 -38.71 -5.32
C ARG A 560 25.42 -37.76 -4.18
N PHE A 561 25.44 -38.22 -2.94
CA PHE A 561 25.20 -37.37 -1.78
C PHE A 561 26.29 -36.32 -1.61
N ASP A 562 27.55 -36.66 -1.83
CA ASP A 562 28.67 -35.72 -1.76
C ASP A 562 28.60 -34.68 -2.89
N ASN A 563 28.29 -35.10 -4.12
CA ASN A 563 28.08 -34.17 -5.24
C ASN A 563 26.93 -33.19 -4.97
N VAL A 564 25.77 -33.69 -4.48
CA VAL A 564 24.64 -32.83 -4.11
C VAL A 564 25.01 -31.89 -2.96
N ARG A 565 25.82 -32.35 -2.00
CA ARG A 565 26.29 -31.52 -0.89
C ARG A 565 27.18 -30.38 -1.37
N ASP A 566 28.07 -30.64 -2.32
CA ASP A 566 28.98 -29.64 -2.86
C ASP A 566 28.26 -28.66 -3.79
N GLU A 567 27.34 -29.14 -4.65
CA GLU A 567 26.42 -28.28 -5.42
C GLU A 567 25.61 -27.37 -4.49
N MET A 568 25.11 -27.90 -3.36
CA MET A 568 24.37 -27.11 -2.38
C MET A 568 25.25 -26.05 -1.69
N LYS A 569 26.53 -26.35 -1.41
CA LYS A 569 27.48 -25.36 -0.86
C LYS A 569 27.78 -24.26 -1.89
N GLU A 570 27.98 -24.63 -3.15
CA GLU A 570 28.27 -23.68 -4.23
C GLU A 570 27.07 -22.76 -4.48
N GLU A 571 25.85 -23.32 -4.55
CA GLU A 571 24.62 -22.52 -4.63
C GLU A 571 24.43 -21.61 -3.42
N GLN A 572 24.73 -22.09 -2.21
CA GLN A 572 24.68 -21.26 -0.99
C GLN A 572 25.67 -20.09 -1.07
N GLN A 573 26.90 -20.34 -1.52
CA GLN A 573 27.93 -19.31 -1.67
C GLN A 573 27.56 -18.29 -2.75
N LYS A 574 27.05 -18.75 -3.90
CA LYS A 574 26.56 -17.89 -4.98
C LYS A 574 25.38 -17.02 -4.52
N THR A 575 24.44 -17.60 -3.79
CA THR A 575 23.30 -16.87 -3.22
C THR A 575 23.76 -15.84 -2.19
N PHE A 576 24.75 -16.18 -1.36
CA PHE A 576 25.34 -15.23 -0.42
C PHE A 576 26.03 -14.05 -1.12
N GLN A 577 26.78 -14.30 -2.20
CA GLN A 577 27.41 -13.24 -3.00
C GLN A 577 26.37 -12.34 -3.67
N GLN A 578 25.31 -12.91 -4.26
CA GLN A 578 24.21 -12.14 -4.83
C GLN A 578 23.51 -11.28 -3.77
N ARG A 579 23.37 -11.79 -2.54
CA ARG A 579 22.81 -11.01 -1.42
C ARG A 579 23.71 -9.83 -1.04
N GLN A 580 25.02 -10.03 -0.97
CA GLN A 580 25.96 -8.94 -0.69
C GLN A 580 25.90 -7.85 -1.79
N GLN A 581 25.82 -8.25 -3.05
CA GLN A 581 25.67 -7.31 -4.18
C GLN A 581 24.35 -6.52 -4.09
N TYR A 582 23.22 -7.19 -3.79
CA TYR A 582 21.93 -6.51 -3.66
C TYR A 582 21.90 -5.52 -2.49
N ILE A 583 22.52 -5.86 -1.36
CA ILE A 583 22.65 -4.95 -0.21
C ILE A 583 23.48 -3.73 -0.60
N ALA A 584 24.61 -3.91 -1.29
CA ALA A 584 25.44 -2.82 -1.76
C ALA A 584 24.69 -1.87 -2.71
N ILE A 585 23.98 -2.41 -3.71
CA ILE A 585 23.16 -1.61 -4.64
C ILE A 585 22.11 -0.80 -3.87
N ARG A 586 21.40 -1.42 -2.93
CA ARG A 586 20.36 -0.73 -2.15
C ARG A 586 20.92 0.35 -1.25
N GLU A 587 22.11 0.15 -0.67
CA GLU A 587 22.80 1.17 0.10
C GLU A 587 23.22 2.36 -0.77
N GLU A 588 23.66 2.10 -2.01
CA GLU A 588 23.98 3.15 -2.99
C GLU A 588 22.73 3.92 -3.43
N GLU A 589 21.62 3.25 -3.72
CA GLU A 589 20.34 3.87 -4.05
C GLU A 589 19.83 4.76 -2.91
N MET A 590 19.89 4.28 -1.65
CA MET A 590 19.49 5.09 -0.50
C MET A 590 20.41 6.31 -0.30
N LYS A 591 21.72 6.18 -0.57
CA LYS A 591 22.65 7.33 -0.53
C LYS A 591 22.35 8.32 -1.65
N ALA A 592 22.03 7.85 -2.86
CA ALA A 592 21.66 8.68 -4.00
C ALA A 592 20.35 9.43 -3.74
N GLU A 593 19.33 8.76 -3.21
CA GLU A 593 18.04 9.38 -2.85
C GLU A 593 18.22 10.44 -1.76
N ARG A 594 19.00 10.15 -0.71
CA ARG A 594 19.33 11.13 0.34
C ARG A 594 20.06 12.35 -0.24
N ARG A 595 21.00 12.14 -1.16
CA ARG A 595 21.67 13.24 -1.88
C ARG A 595 20.70 14.06 -2.71
N SER A 596 19.79 13.42 -3.46
CA SER A 596 18.77 14.10 -4.26
C SER A 596 17.88 14.99 -3.40
N LYS A 597 17.37 14.46 -2.28
CA LYS A 597 16.55 15.24 -1.33
C LYS A 597 17.32 16.41 -0.72
N GLY A 598 18.60 16.20 -0.41
CA GLY A 598 19.48 17.27 0.06
C GLY A 598 19.64 18.41 -0.95
N TRP A 599 19.74 18.11 -2.25
CA TRP A 599 19.78 19.11 -3.32
C TRP A 599 18.48 19.90 -3.45
N ASP A 600 17.33 19.24 -3.29
CA ASP A 600 16.02 19.90 -3.35
C ASP A 600 15.82 20.85 -2.17
N GLU A 601 16.15 20.39 -0.96
CA GLU A 601 16.12 21.21 0.27
C GLU A 601 17.08 22.40 0.14
N TYR A 602 18.31 22.18 -0.32
CA TYR A 602 19.31 23.23 -0.53
C TYR A 602 18.81 24.29 -1.52
N ARG A 603 18.22 23.88 -2.66
CA ARG A 603 17.65 24.81 -3.64
C ARG A 603 16.48 25.61 -3.09
N GLN A 604 15.63 25.00 -2.27
CA GLN A 604 14.49 25.68 -1.64
C GLN A 604 14.98 26.72 -0.62
N LEU A 605 15.79 26.29 0.34
CA LEU A 605 16.31 27.17 1.39
C LEU A 605 17.20 28.27 0.82
N GLY A 606 17.94 28.01 -0.26
CA GLY A 606 18.74 29.02 -0.95
C GLY A 606 17.89 30.16 -1.51
N ARG A 607 16.73 29.84 -2.12
CA ARG A 607 15.78 30.86 -2.58
C ARG A 607 15.20 31.66 -1.41
N GLU A 608 14.79 30.99 -0.35
CA GLU A 608 14.26 31.65 0.85
C GLU A 608 15.30 32.57 1.50
N PHE A 609 16.56 32.14 1.57
CA PHE A 609 17.68 32.91 2.10
C PHE A 609 17.97 34.19 1.31
N LEU A 610 17.95 34.11 -0.02
CA LEU A 610 18.11 35.29 -0.88
C LEU A 610 16.96 36.28 -0.67
N LEU A 611 15.71 35.83 -0.68
CA LEU A 611 14.54 36.67 -0.44
C LEU A 611 14.60 37.37 0.93
N MET A 612 15.04 36.66 1.97
CA MET A 612 15.24 37.25 3.31
C MET A 612 16.39 38.26 3.36
N THR A 613 17.40 38.11 2.50
CA THR A 613 18.52 39.04 2.43
C THR A 613 18.14 40.33 1.72
N GLU A 614 17.28 40.25 0.70
CA GLU A 614 16.78 41.40 -0.04
C GLU A 614 15.72 42.21 0.73
N ALA A 615 14.93 41.57 1.61
CA ALA A 615 13.76 42.19 2.22
C ALA A 615 14.04 43.21 3.35
N GLU A 616 15.29 43.51 3.70
CA GLU A 616 15.73 44.45 4.78
C GLU A 616 14.83 44.46 6.04
N ASN A 617 14.32 43.30 6.47
CA ASN A 617 13.38 43.22 7.59
C ASN A 617 14.08 42.68 8.84
N PRO A 618 14.38 43.53 9.85
CA PRO A 618 15.14 43.15 11.05
C PRO A 618 14.39 42.15 11.95
N VAL A 619 13.08 41.97 11.77
CA VAL A 619 12.29 41.01 12.56
C VAL A 619 12.68 39.56 12.23
N ASN A 620 13.34 39.32 11.09
CA ASN A 620 13.68 37.98 10.60
C ASN A 620 15.14 37.55 10.79
N ASP A 621 15.99 38.32 11.47
CA ASP A 621 17.43 38.02 11.58
C ASP A 621 17.71 36.63 12.16
N ARG A 622 16.99 36.24 13.21
CA ARG A 622 17.13 34.90 13.82
C ARG A 622 16.68 33.76 12.91
N TYR A 623 15.63 33.99 12.10
CA TYR A 623 15.18 32.99 11.14
C TYR A 623 16.18 32.86 9.98
N LYS A 624 16.71 33.99 9.50
CA LYS A 624 17.78 34.05 8.50
C LYS A 624 19.05 33.31 8.95
N GLU A 625 19.46 33.47 10.21
CA GLU A 625 20.59 32.74 10.81
C GLU A 625 20.35 31.21 10.83
N ASN A 626 19.14 30.77 11.21
CA ASN A 626 18.80 29.35 11.22
C ASN A 626 18.81 28.74 9.81
N VAL A 627 18.28 29.47 8.82
CA VAL A 627 18.31 29.04 7.42
C VAL A 627 19.74 29.01 6.89
N ALA A 628 20.58 29.99 7.23
CA ALA A 628 21.99 29.98 6.89
C ALA A 628 22.73 28.79 7.51
N ALA A 629 22.49 28.48 8.78
CA ALA A 629 23.08 27.33 9.46
C ALA A 629 22.69 26.02 8.77
N ARG A 630 21.40 25.87 8.42
CA ARG A 630 20.90 24.69 7.71
C ARG A 630 21.49 24.57 6.29
N LEU A 631 21.65 25.68 5.57
CA LEU A 631 22.32 25.70 4.28
C LEU A 631 23.77 25.22 4.39
N ARG A 632 24.53 25.65 5.40
CA ARG A 632 25.91 25.18 5.62
C ARG A 632 25.98 23.68 5.92
N GLU A 633 25.02 23.15 6.70
CA GLU A 633 24.92 21.70 6.93
C GLU A 633 24.68 20.94 5.62
N LEU A 634 23.78 21.45 4.77
CA LEU A 634 23.49 20.86 3.47
C LEU A 634 24.67 20.99 2.51
N GLU A 635 25.39 22.11 2.49
CA GLU A 635 26.62 22.30 1.70
C GLU A 635 27.69 21.28 2.10
N ALA A 636 27.90 21.07 3.40
CA ALA A 636 28.81 20.06 3.92
C ALA A 636 28.37 18.64 3.54
N PHE A 637 27.08 18.33 3.67
CA PHE A 637 26.50 17.02 3.30
C PHE A 637 26.62 16.73 1.79
N LEU A 638 26.41 17.75 0.94
CA LEU A 638 26.46 17.64 -0.52
C LEU A 638 27.89 17.73 -1.07
N GLY A 639 28.88 18.13 -0.25
CA GLY A 639 30.27 18.30 -0.66
C GLY A 639 30.51 19.59 -1.48
N ILE A 640 29.68 20.61 -1.28
CA ILE A 640 29.84 21.92 -1.93
C ILE A 640 31.04 22.63 -1.29
N LYS A 641 32.03 23.03 -2.12
CA LYS A 641 33.25 23.72 -1.65
C LYS A 641 32.88 25.11 -1.10
N LYS A 642 33.53 25.54 -0.01
CA LYS A 642 33.32 26.84 0.67
C LYS A 642 33.37 28.08 -0.24
N LYS A 643 34.06 28.00 -1.39
CA LYS A 643 34.16 29.12 -2.35
C LYS A 643 32.88 29.33 -3.18
N LYS A 644 31.91 28.39 -3.13
CA LYS A 644 30.65 28.43 -3.88
C LYS A 644 29.43 28.48 -2.96
N THR A 645 29.62 28.86 -1.70
CA THR A 645 28.53 28.86 -0.72
C THR A 645 27.56 29.99 -1.01
N MET A 646 26.27 29.71 -0.88
CA MET A 646 25.25 30.77 -0.97
C MET A 646 25.27 31.67 0.26
N VAL A 647 25.70 31.11 1.39
CA VAL A 647 25.97 31.88 2.60
C VAL A 647 27.37 32.48 2.43
N ILE A 648 27.44 33.63 1.75
CA ILE A 648 28.62 34.50 1.84
C ILE A 648 28.71 34.91 3.31
N GLU A 649 29.89 34.78 3.91
CA GLU A 649 30.10 35.13 5.32
C GLU A 649 29.63 36.58 5.51
N LEU A 650 28.48 36.75 6.17
CA LEU A 650 28.03 38.03 6.74
C LEU A 650 28.93 38.42 7.93
N SER A 651 30.18 37.95 7.95
CA SER A 651 31.20 38.31 8.93
C SER A 651 31.54 39.77 8.71
N SER A 652 30.83 40.63 9.44
CA SER A 652 31.43 41.63 10.31
C SER A 652 32.79 42.17 9.87
N ASP A 653 32.85 42.89 8.75
CA ASP A 653 33.94 43.81 8.44
C ASP A 653 33.90 45.09 9.32
N SER A 654 33.15 45.07 10.44
CA SER A 654 32.97 46.23 11.33
C SER A 654 33.99 46.30 12.48
N SER A 655 35.18 45.73 12.37
CA SER A 655 36.19 45.78 13.45
C SER A 655 37.63 45.86 12.97
N SER A 656 37.98 46.85 12.15
CA SER A 656 39.37 47.36 12.10
C SER A 656 39.47 48.71 11.38
N GLU A 657 38.99 49.79 11.99
CA GLU A 657 39.38 51.15 11.57
C GLU A 657 39.01 52.18 12.67
N ASP A 658 39.57 52.04 13.87
CA ASP A 658 39.62 53.13 14.87
C ASP A 658 40.65 52.78 15.95
N ASP A 659 41.94 52.91 15.63
CA ASP A 659 43.02 52.93 16.64
C ASP A 659 44.20 53.78 16.16
N ASN A 660 43.91 54.99 15.65
CA ASN A 660 44.98 55.89 15.24
C ASN A 660 44.61 57.38 15.33
N ASN A 661 44.39 57.90 16.53
CA ASN A 661 44.85 59.26 16.91
C ASN A 661 44.44 59.66 18.34
N HIS A 662 45.37 59.64 19.31
CA HIS A 662 45.67 60.79 20.18
C HIS A 662 46.84 60.46 21.14
N ASN A 663 48.04 60.82 20.69
CA ASN A 663 48.92 61.84 21.27
C ASN A 663 49.15 61.87 22.81
N ASN A 664 50.44 61.71 23.18
CA ASN A 664 51.22 62.38 24.24
C ASN A 664 50.71 62.25 25.71
N ASN A 665 51.52 62.00 26.73
CA ASN A 665 52.86 62.55 27.02
C ASN A 665 53.40 61.93 28.32
N SER A 666 54.72 61.96 28.51
CA SER A 666 55.45 61.92 29.80
C SER A 666 55.29 60.67 30.70
N SER A 667 56.29 60.11 31.38
CA SER A 667 57.68 60.45 31.63
C SER A 667 58.24 59.35 32.54
N SER A 668 59.54 59.11 32.44
CA SER A 668 60.45 58.73 33.53
C SER A 668 60.29 57.40 34.28
N SER A 669 61.43 56.69 34.32
CA SER A 669 62.10 56.20 35.54
C SER A 669 62.29 54.68 35.64
N SER A 670 63.52 54.27 35.32
CA SER A 670 64.42 53.48 36.19
C SER A 670 63.85 52.23 36.87
N LYS A 671 64.19 51.04 36.39
CA LYS A 671 65.34 50.22 36.83
C LYS A 671 65.38 48.91 36.06
#